data_AF-A0A496VA18-F1
#
_entry.id   AF-A0A496VA18-F1
#
_cell.length_a   1.000
_cell.length_b   1.000
_cell.length_c   1.000
_cell.angle_alpha   90.00
_cell.angle_beta   90.00
_cell.angle_gamma   90.00
#
_symmetry.space_group_name_H-M   'P 1'
#
loop_
_entity.id
_entity.type
_entity.pdbx_description
1 polymer ?
#
loop_
_entity_poly.entity_id
_entity_poly.type
_entity_poly.pdbx_seq_one_letter_code
_entity_poly.pdbx_strand_id
1 'polypeptide(L)'
;MSLLSKLIAQKSNLTPKGEEFWQTLLRYIEWSQGFCLIFLFSPKPTGVDVFRQRLADHFRPSAGQLERISPTFSHLSEESLVLQIRKRLDELSQTGEVTHAPIWVELDRGLSSKQAVDVISILFARLNERRELLRNYLHRPLIFVLPSGYQRQLREISPDLWSIRDYSFELGELGEIEAENPVKTILGKLKELFSGFQRSYNQHVIYEHRVFNVRGLRTMGTFTLELEQVFVELRIAPAANPNQLTNDLVSAKELAGNRPIWAFLRFNNKSYHDKTRVFAVIGAPGCGKTTLLQHIALSFASQQHRRYGLSANIPLLLFLRHHVQTIVEQAPALADLAHAHFSDIEKYPNLNPPPGWFAQQLKSGKCLILLDGLDEVADLEQRQAVSRWVEQQIINYPRCRFILTSRPQGYLTAPLEQANVLEVQPFKAEQVQQFVHAWYLANEVTSFGGKLDDGVRNKAKQEADDLLQRLRKTPTLSALTVNPLLLTMIAMVHRYRGQLPGRRVELYAEICDVLLGHWRQAKGIQDNLTAAQKRVVLQPLARQMMYSNLRDIPINEAMQIINGPLKRVGLVDEEAAQTFLSDVQASSGLLLESEQGVWRFAHLTFQEYLAAAHFVEQQTALDWNEVVNNSWWHETLRLYAAQADATPLVQACLDNNRVTALTLAADCLDEARELDAMVRSQVEIHLIDNLESDEPQRRQLAAEVRLSQRLKSLQRVDEHREIDLAYITCAEYQLFLDEKRAEGEYYQPDHWTEYTFPNGTAQEPIRGVRDEDAEAFCKWLCQRQSGCQIHYRLPYHAEIRDYPSITVANNLAAWCQEDEGYSVNGLTKAEESNIYASLKTISNLPFEFYRTRACYRDSDLAGEFALIRTSDFENNIDSASNRARYLQRVRNLIRNRAFALDVVHDFALVRIVHDFARDFARDFARDFARAILRVDVHVLDHLDYDISRAMEENNFQAAKQLAQAMQNESNPAQQRLGALLYRLLVCATATTALEARQAWRKYTAKLADFIWIGYNELEKKITKSDYGKSRQAILNLYWWLQIVMAREEGQLPAWEGIRIVRERELLC
;
A
#
# COMPACT_ATOMS: atom_id res chain seq x y z
N MET A 1 -63.18 -15.84 23.59
CA MET A 1 -64.39 -15.78 22.74
C MET A 1 -65.12 -14.42 22.82
N SER A 2 -65.36 -13.81 23.99
CA SER A 2 -66.01 -12.46 24.04
C SER A 2 -65.09 -11.26 23.74
N LEU A 3 -63.76 -11.45 23.75
CA LEU A 3 -62.79 -10.47 23.23
C LEU A 3 -62.63 -10.55 21.69
N LEU A 4 -62.99 -11.69 21.09
CA LEU A 4 -62.98 -11.90 19.65
C LEU A 4 -64.25 -11.35 18.98
N SER A 5 -65.39 -11.34 19.68
CA SER A 5 -66.62 -10.71 19.16
C SER A 5 -66.59 -9.18 19.17
N LYS A 6 -65.74 -8.55 20.01
CA LYS A 6 -65.54 -7.08 20.00
C LYS A 6 -64.51 -6.60 18.97
N LEU A 7 -63.66 -7.49 18.45
CA LEU A 7 -62.68 -7.17 17.40
C LEU A 7 -63.22 -7.38 15.98
N ILE A 8 -64.39 -8.01 15.83
CA ILE A 8 -65.01 -8.34 14.53
C ILE A 8 -66.13 -7.36 14.15
N ALA A 9 -66.44 -6.36 15.00
CA ALA A 9 -67.40 -5.32 14.66
C ALA A 9 -66.74 -4.21 13.80
N GLN A 10 -66.91 -4.32 12.48
CA GLN A 10 -66.85 -3.25 11.47
C GLN A 10 -65.61 -2.34 11.49
N LYS A 11 -64.51 -2.81 10.90
CA LYS A 11 -63.63 -1.94 10.10
C LYS A 11 -63.35 -2.66 8.77
N SER A 12 -63.76 -2.04 7.68
CA SER A 12 -63.44 -2.47 6.32
C SER A 12 -61.92 -2.67 6.20
N ASN A 13 -61.51 -3.92 5.97
CA ASN A 13 -60.11 -4.28 5.81
C ASN A 13 -59.62 -3.76 4.46
N LEU A 14 -58.79 -2.72 4.49
CA LEU A 14 -57.97 -2.35 3.34
C LEU A 14 -56.94 -3.46 3.11
N THR A 15 -56.57 -3.71 1.85
CA THR A 15 -55.41 -4.54 1.53
C THR A 15 -54.13 -3.89 2.09
N PRO A 16 -53.00 -4.60 2.23
CA PRO A 16 -51.74 -4.00 2.70
C PRO A 16 -51.33 -2.74 1.90
N LYS A 17 -51.51 -2.76 0.57
CA LYS A 17 -51.33 -1.56 -0.29
C LYS A 17 -52.31 -0.44 0.05
N GLY A 18 -53.56 -0.77 0.35
CA GLY A 18 -54.55 0.21 0.80
C GLY A 18 -54.21 0.81 2.16
N GLU A 19 -53.65 0.01 3.09
CA GLU A 19 -53.23 0.48 4.41
C GLU A 19 -51.95 1.33 4.33
N GLU A 20 -50.99 0.97 3.47
CA GLU A 20 -49.80 1.79 3.18
C GLU A 20 -50.19 3.16 2.60
N PHE A 21 -51.14 3.15 1.64
CA PHE A 21 -51.68 4.38 1.11
C PHE A 21 -52.42 5.19 2.19
N TRP A 22 -53.23 4.56 3.07
CA TRP A 22 -53.90 5.24 4.18
C TRP A 22 -52.91 5.97 5.10
N GLN A 23 -51.82 5.31 5.49
CA GLN A 23 -50.78 5.90 6.35
C GLN A 23 -50.06 7.05 5.65
N THR A 24 -49.80 6.92 4.36
CA THR A 24 -49.17 7.97 3.55
C THR A 24 -50.10 9.18 3.41
N LEU A 25 -51.38 8.93 3.10
CA LEU A 25 -52.42 9.94 2.99
C LEU A 25 -52.57 10.75 4.29
N LEU A 26 -52.63 10.08 5.44
CA LEU A 26 -52.70 10.75 6.74
C LEU A 26 -51.47 11.63 7.02
N ARG A 27 -50.25 11.15 6.72
CA ARG A 27 -49.04 11.96 6.93
C ARG A 27 -49.05 13.27 6.14
N TYR A 28 -49.45 13.22 4.88
CA TYR A 28 -49.54 14.44 4.06
C TYR A 28 -50.57 15.43 4.61
N ILE A 29 -51.70 14.93 5.12
CA ILE A 29 -52.78 15.75 5.69
C ILE A 29 -52.40 16.32 7.07
N GLU A 30 -51.76 15.53 7.93
CA GLU A 30 -51.40 15.92 9.30
C GLU A 30 -50.15 16.80 9.38
N TRP A 31 -49.18 16.61 8.48
CA TRP A 31 -47.94 17.38 8.48
C TRP A 31 -48.01 18.67 7.66
N SER A 32 -49.07 18.87 6.87
CA SER A 32 -49.25 20.12 6.15
C SER A 32 -49.68 21.26 7.08
N GLN A 33 -48.80 22.23 7.32
CA GLN A 33 -49.14 23.51 7.96
C GLN A 33 -49.75 24.51 6.94
N GLY A 34 -50.77 24.08 6.17
CA GLY A 34 -51.41 24.92 5.16
C GLY A 34 -52.03 24.14 3.99
N PHE A 35 -51.92 24.69 2.79
CA PHE A 35 -52.43 24.07 1.56
C PHE A 35 -51.68 22.76 1.25
N CYS A 36 -52.43 21.68 1.05
CA CYS A 36 -51.91 20.41 0.55
C CYS A 36 -52.83 19.90 -0.56
N LEU A 37 -52.28 19.51 -1.72
CA LEU A 37 -53.05 19.09 -2.88
C LEU A 37 -52.81 17.62 -3.22
N ILE A 38 -53.88 16.82 -3.16
CA ILE A 38 -53.83 15.37 -3.36
C ILE A 38 -54.79 14.93 -4.47
N PHE A 39 -54.33 14.06 -5.36
CA PHE A 39 -55.15 13.47 -6.43
C PHE A 39 -55.32 11.96 -6.27
N LEU A 40 -56.56 11.49 -6.25
CA LEU A 40 -56.93 10.08 -6.17
C LEU A 40 -57.62 9.64 -7.46
N PHE A 41 -57.10 8.63 -8.12
CA PHE A 41 -57.67 8.09 -9.37
C PHE A 41 -58.27 6.73 -9.08
N SER A 42 -59.58 6.53 -9.31
CA SER A 42 -60.26 5.26 -9.03
C SER A 42 -61.05 4.71 -10.23
N PRO A 43 -60.99 3.39 -10.51
CA PRO A 43 -61.82 2.70 -11.49
C PRO A 43 -63.18 2.27 -10.91
N LYS A 44 -63.32 2.16 -9.57
CA LYS A 44 -64.56 1.73 -8.88
C LYS A 44 -64.88 2.62 -7.67
N PRO A 45 -66.15 3.02 -7.45
CA PRO A 45 -66.53 3.90 -6.34
C PRO A 45 -66.30 3.30 -4.94
N THR A 46 -66.26 1.97 -4.82
CA THR A 46 -66.26 1.24 -3.55
C THR A 46 -64.97 1.39 -2.74
N GLY A 47 -63.81 1.46 -3.39
CA GLY A 47 -62.52 1.69 -2.70
C GLY A 47 -62.41 3.10 -2.12
N VAL A 48 -62.95 4.09 -2.84
CA VAL A 48 -62.99 5.51 -2.43
C VAL A 48 -63.85 5.69 -1.18
N ASP A 49 -64.98 4.98 -1.07
CA ASP A 49 -65.88 5.07 0.08
C ASP A 49 -65.21 4.64 1.39
N VAL A 50 -64.35 3.61 1.36
CA VAL A 50 -63.62 3.14 2.55
C VAL A 50 -62.65 4.20 3.06
N PHE A 51 -61.88 4.83 2.16
CA PHE A 51 -60.96 5.90 2.54
C PHE A 51 -61.69 7.12 3.06
N ARG A 52 -62.75 7.55 2.37
CA ARG A 52 -63.57 8.68 2.80
C ARG A 52 -64.16 8.44 4.19
N GLN A 53 -64.67 7.24 4.46
CA GLN A 53 -65.26 6.92 5.76
C GLN A 53 -64.22 6.91 6.88
N ARG A 54 -63.04 6.32 6.65
CA ARG A 54 -61.93 6.38 7.63
C ARG A 54 -61.48 7.81 7.91
N LEU A 55 -61.44 8.65 6.88
CA LEU A 55 -61.04 10.05 6.99
C LEU A 55 -62.09 10.88 7.73
N ALA A 56 -63.37 10.65 7.48
CA ALA A 56 -64.47 11.24 8.23
C ALA A 56 -64.45 10.81 9.71
N ASP A 57 -64.16 9.54 10.00
CA ASP A 57 -64.05 9.04 11.38
C ASP A 57 -62.80 9.58 12.11
N HIS A 58 -61.69 9.81 11.40
CA HIS A 58 -60.45 10.37 11.96
C HIS A 58 -60.63 11.82 12.44
N PHE A 59 -61.30 12.66 11.65
CA PHE A 59 -61.51 14.07 11.97
C PHE A 59 -62.77 14.33 12.83
N ARG A 60 -63.61 13.31 13.04
CA ARG A 60 -64.83 13.37 13.87
C ARG A 60 -64.63 13.92 15.30
N PRO A 61 -63.54 13.62 16.03
CA PRO A 61 -63.33 14.11 17.39
C PRO A 61 -62.91 15.60 17.47
N SER A 62 -62.42 16.18 16.37
CA SER A 62 -61.73 17.48 16.36
C SER A 62 -62.65 18.67 16.06
N ALA A 63 -63.97 18.49 16.16
CA ALA A 63 -65.03 19.43 15.72
C ALA A 63 -64.99 19.83 14.21
N GLY A 64 -64.02 19.34 13.44
CA GLY A 64 -63.93 19.54 11.99
C GLY A 64 -64.66 18.42 11.24
N GLN A 65 -65.78 18.75 10.58
CA GLN A 65 -66.45 17.81 9.68
C GLN A 65 -65.71 17.75 8.34
N LEU A 66 -65.46 16.54 7.81
CA LEU A 66 -64.97 16.35 6.44
C LEU A 66 -65.90 17.07 5.47
N GLU A 67 -65.40 18.08 4.76
CA GLU A 67 -66.23 18.83 3.84
C GLU A 67 -66.25 18.14 2.48
N ARG A 68 -67.43 17.64 2.09
CA ARG A 68 -67.63 16.91 0.85
C ARG A 68 -68.24 17.80 -0.21
N ILE A 69 -67.57 17.90 -1.36
CA ILE A 69 -68.10 18.53 -2.56
C ILE A 69 -68.35 17.43 -3.59
N SER A 70 -69.61 17.08 -3.78
CA SER A 70 -70.05 16.12 -4.80
C SER A 70 -71.07 16.83 -5.70
N PRO A 71 -70.64 17.46 -6.81
CA PRO A 71 -71.56 18.16 -7.69
C PRO A 71 -72.56 17.19 -8.32
N THR A 72 -73.84 17.57 -8.34
CA THR A 72 -74.89 16.78 -8.98
C THR A 72 -74.99 17.20 -10.44
N PHE A 73 -74.62 16.31 -11.38
CA PHE A 73 -74.53 16.61 -12.81
C PHE A 73 -75.88 16.67 -13.54
N SER A 74 -76.99 16.51 -12.83
CA SER A 74 -78.34 16.59 -13.39
C SER A 74 -78.76 18.06 -13.57
N HIS A 75 -78.62 18.57 -14.80
CA HIS A 75 -79.27 19.79 -15.35
C HIS A 75 -78.54 21.16 -15.26
N LEU A 76 -77.25 21.23 -14.93
CA LEU A 76 -76.49 22.49 -14.92
C LEU A 76 -75.57 22.60 -16.15
N SER A 77 -75.43 23.80 -16.73
CA SER A 77 -74.44 24.06 -17.78
C SER A 77 -73.01 23.90 -17.24
N GLU A 78 -72.06 23.54 -18.09
CA GLU A 78 -70.65 23.30 -17.73
C GLU A 78 -70.04 24.47 -16.96
N GLU A 79 -70.35 25.71 -17.37
CA GLU A 79 -69.92 26.94 -16.70
C GLU A 79 -70.53 27.11 -15.30
N SER A 80 -71.78 26.68 -15.08
CA SER A 80 -72.48 26.84 -13.81
C SER A 80 -71.89 25.94 -12.71
N LEU A 81 -71.45 24.74 -13.09
CA LEU A 81 -70.90 23.74 -12.18
C LEU A 81 -69.46 24.10 -11.75
N VAL A 82 -68.66 24.61 -12.69
CA VAL A 82 -67.34 25.20 -12.39
C VAL A 82 -67.49 26.42 -11.47
N LEU A 83 -68.49 27.27 -11.71
CA LEU A 83 -68.75 28.43 -10.86
C LEU A 83 -69.16 28.04 -9.44
N GLN A 84 -69.94 26.97 -9.26
CA GLN A 84 -70.34 26.47 -7.94
C GLN A 84 -69.16 25.93 -7.12
N ILE A 85 -68.34 25.05 -7.70
CA ILE A 85 -67.16 24.49 -7.01
C ILE A 85 -66.19 25.62 -6.68
N ARG A 86 -65.97 26.56 -7.61
CA ARG A 86 -65.11 27.74 -7.38
C ARG A 86 -65.66 28.61 -6.25
N LYS A 87 -66.93 28.99 -6.31
CA LYS A 87 -67.57 29.82 -5.29
C LYS A 87 -67.48 29.16 -3.92
N ARG A 88 -67.63 27.83 -3.84
CA ARG A 88 -67.52 27.11 -2.58
C ARG A 88 -66.09 27.09 -2.04
N LEU A 89 -65.09 26.86 -2.88
CA LEU A 89 -63.68 26.95 -2.47
C LEU A 89 -63.30 28.37 -2.03
N ASP A 90 -63.81 29.38 -2.73
CA ASP A 90 -63.61 30.80 -2.38
C ASP A 90 -64.29 31.15 -1.03
N GLU A 91 -65.55 30.73 -0.82
CA GLU A 91 -66.26 30.88 0.46
C GLU A 91 -65.46 30.27 1.62
N LEU A 92 -64.93 29.06 1.43
CA LEU A 92 -64.18 28.35 2.46
C LEU A 92 -62.84 29.00 2.78
N SER A 93 -62.17 29.59 1.79
CA SER A 93 -60.95 30.38 2.02
C SER A 93 -61.20 31.65 2.84
N GLN A 94 -62.44 32.19 2.85
CA GLN A 94 -62.79 33.44 3.55
C GLN A 94 -63.30 33.24 4.98
N THR A 95 -63.66 32.01 5.38
CA THR A 95 -64.32 31.75 6.68
C THR A 95 -63.46 31.96 7.92
N GLY A 96 -62.14 32.18 7.82
CA GLY A 96 -61.26 32.53 8.94
C GLY A 96 -61.12 31.48 10.06
N GLU A 97 -61.97 30.44 10.08
CA GLU A 97 -61.86 29.31 10.99
C GLU A 97 -60.74 28.36 10.53
N VAL A 98 -59.68 28.29 11.35
CA VAL A 98 -58.57 27.36 11.17
C VAL A 98 -59.03 25.94 11.53
N THR A 99 -59.69 25.26 10.60
CA THR A 99 -59.93 23.81 10.72
C THR A 99 -58.97 23.07 9.79
N HIS A 100 -58.25 22.06 10.30
CA HIS A 100 -57.39 21.18 9.50
C HIS A 100 -58.15 20.07 8.75
N ALA A 101 -59.49 20.06 8.81
CA ALA A 101 -60.31 19.09 8.11
C ALA A 101 -60.16 19.26 6.58
N PRO A 102 -59.89 18.19 5.84
CA PRO A 102 -59.67 18.28 4.40
C PRO A 102 -60.97 18.46 3.62
N ILE A 103 -60.84 19.07 2.45
CA ILE A 103 -61.92 19.22 1.47
C ILE A 103 -61.83 18.05 0.50
N TRP A 104 -62.91 17.26 0.42
CA TRP A 104 -63.01 16.05 -0.40
C TRP A 104 -63.91 16.29 -1.60
N VAL A 105 -63.34 16.39 -2.79
CA VAL A 105 -64.05 16.69 -4.04
C VAL A 105 -64.17 15.43 -4.89
N GLU A 106 -65.39 14.93 -5.07
CA GLU A 106 -65.67 13.73 -5.87
C GLU A 106 -66.16 14.12 -7.27
N LEU A 107 -65.32 13.89 -8.29
CA LEU A 107 -65.64 14.16 -9.70
C LEU A 107 -65.83 12.87 -10.51
N ASP A 108 -65.81 11.71 -9.85
CA ASP A 108 -65.89 10.36 -10.44
C ASP A 108 -67.31 9.79 -10.53
N ARG A 109 -68.33 10.45 -9.92
CA ARG A 109 -69.71 9.94 -9.84
C ARG A 109 -70.68 10.74 -10.71
N GLY A 110 -71.37 10.07 -11.64
CA GLY A 110 -72.58 10.58 -12.29
C GLY A 110 -72.43 11.22 -13.68
N LEU A 111 -71.28 11.07 -14.34
CA LEU A 111 -71.07 11.56 -15.71
C LEU A 111 -70.95 10.41 -16.72
N SER A 112 -71.49 10.59 -17.93
CA SER A 112 -71.13 9.76 -19.08
C SER A 112 -69.67 10.04 -19.47
N SER A 113 -68.93 9.01 -19.92
CA SER A 113 -67.46 9.09 -20.12
C SER A 113 -66.98 10.21 -21.04
N LYS A 114 -67.86 10.76 -21.89
CA LYS A 114 -67.52 11.84 -22.83
C LYS A 114 -67.80 13.24 -22.26
N GLN A 115 -68.94 13.45 -21.59
CA GLN A 115 -69.30 14.72 -20.95
C GLN A 115 -68.47 14.99 -19.68
N ALA A 116 -68.00 13.92 -19.01
CA ALA A 116 -67.12 14.03 -17.85
C ALA A 116 -65.80 14.73 -18.20
N VAL A 117 -65.25 14.39 -19.37
CA VAL A 117 -63.90 14.78 -19.77
C VAL A 117 -63.83 16.29 -20.03
N ASP A 118 -64.79 16.84 -20.76
CA ASP A 118 -64.77 18.26 -21.14
C ASP A 118 -64.96 19.16 -19.90
N VAL A 119 -65.90 18.82 -19.01
CA VAL A 119 -66.17 19.58 -17.78
C VAL A 119 -64.98 19.52 -16.79
N ILE A 120 -64.40 18.34 -16.58
CA ILE A 120 -63.21 18.17 -15.72
C ILE A 120 -62.03 18.95 -16.31
N SER A 121 -61.84 18.92 -17.63
CA SER A 121 -60.76 19.64 -18.31
C SER A 121 -60.90 21.15 -18.15
N ILE A 122 -62.10 21.71 -18.34
CA ILE A 122 -62.36 23.15 -18.14
C ILE A 122 -62.15 23.55 -16.67
N LEU A 123 -62.63 22.74 -15.72
CA LEU A 123 -62.44 22.99 -14.28
C LEU A 123 -60.95 23.09 -13.93
N PHE A 124 -60.15 22.10 -14.34
CA PHE A 124 -58.73 22.07 -13.99
C PHE A 124 -57.91 23.13 -14.72
N ALA A 125 -58.22 23.45 -15.98
CA ALA A 125 -57.61 24.59 -16.66
C ALA A 125 -57.83 25.90 -15.89
N ARG A 126 -59.04 26.15 -15.38
CA ARG A 126 -59.35 27.33 -14.55
C ARG A 126 -58.71 27.31 -13.17
N LEU A 127 -58.62 26.15 -12.52
CA LEU A 127 -57.89 26.02 -11.25
C LEU A 127 -56.38 26.24 -11.44
N ASN A 128 -55.83 25.79 -12.58
CA ASN A 128 -54.42 25.99 -12.95
C ASN A 128 -54.07 27.47 -13.13
N GLU A 129 -54.95 28.27 -13.75
CA GLU A 129 -54.82 29.73 -13.87
C GLU A 129 -54.77 30.44 -12.51
N ARG A 130 -55.36 29.86 -11.46
CA ARG A 130 -55.49 30.45 -10.12
C ARG A 130 -54.76 29.69 -9.02
N ARG A 131 -53.81 28.82 -9.38
CA ARG A 131 -53.10 27.93 -8.43
C ARG A 131 -52.44 28.68 -7.27
N GLU A 132 -51.92 29.88 -7.50
CA GLU A 132 -51.26 30.68 -6.47
C GLU A 132 -52.27 31.23 -5.45
N LEU A 133 -53.49 31.51 -5.88
CA LEU A 133 -54.57 31.90 -4.97
C LEU A 133 -54.99 30.71 -4.10
N LEU A 134 -55.12 29.52 -4.70
CA LEU A 134 -55.41 28.30 -3.94
C LEU A 134 -54.31 28.03 -2.89
N ARG A 135 -53.04 28.12 -3.30
CA ARG A 135 -51.91 27.88 -2.40
C ARG A 135 -51.81 28.89 -1.26
N ASN A 136 -52.06 30.17 -1.56
CA ASN A 136 -51.85 31.24 -0.59
C ASN A 136 -53.05 31.47 0.35
N TYR A 137 -54.27 31.13 -0.08
CA TYR A 137 -55.50 31.44 0.67
C TYR A 137 -56.27 30.20 1.15
N LEU A 138 -56.04 29.00 0.58
CA LEU A 138 -56.69 27.77 1.07
C LEU A 138 -55.81 27.06 2.09
N HIS A 139 -55.98 27.38 3.38
CA HIS A 139 -55.19 26.78 4.46
C HIS A 139 -55.70 25.39 4.91
N ARG A 140 -56.24 24.58 3.99
CA ARG A 140 -56.75 23.24 4.25
C ARG A 140 -56.30 22.25 3.16
N PRO A 141 -56.11 20.95 3.47
CA PRO A 141 -55.80 19.97 2.43
C PRO A 141 -56.99 19.78 1.49
N LEU A 142 -56.71 19.74 0.19
CA LEU A 142 -57.68 19.59 -0.89
C LEU A 142 -57.42 18.27 -1.63
N ILE A 143 -58.42 17.39 -1.62
CA ILE A 143 -58.34 16.05 -2.18
C ILE A 143 -59.32 15.94 -3.34
N PHE A 144 -58.82 15.70 -4.55
CA PHE A 144 -59.64 15.44 -5.74
C PHE A 144 -59.71 13.94 -6.03
N VAL A 145 -60.93 13.42 -6.18
CA VAL A 145 -61.18 12.06 -6.66
C VAL A 145 -61.62 12.10 -8.12
N LEU A 146 -60.88 11.40 -8.97
CA LEU A 146 -60.98 11.40 -10.43
C LEU A 146 -61.12 9.96 -10.97
N PRO A 147 -61.68 9.79 -12.19
CA PRO A 147 -61.68 8.49 -12.86
C PRO A 147 -60.25 7.95 -13.13
N SER A 148 -60.08 6.63 -13.13
CA SER A 148 -58.82 5.97 -13.51
C SER A 148 -58.38 6.34 -14.93
N GLY A 149 -57.06 6.47 -15.17
CA GLY A 149 -56.52 6.86 -16.48
C GLY A 149 -56.51 8.37 -16.78
N TYR A 150 -57.17 9.20 -15.95
CA TYR A 150 -57.20 10.66 -16.13
C TYR A 150 -55.90 11.37 -15.74
N GLN A 151 -54.96 10.65 -15.13
CA GLN A 151 -53.69 11.20 -14.66
C GLN A 151 -52.86 11.85 -15.77
N ARG A 152 -52.83 11.21 -16.95
CA ARG A 152 -52.06 11.72 -18.10
C ARG A 152 -52.70 12.98 -18.68
N GLN A 153 -54.02 12.98 -18.85
CA GLN A 153 -54.77 14.15 -19.32
C GLN A 153 -54.64 15.33 -18.34
N LEU A 154 -54.71 15.08 -17.01
CA LEU A 154 -54.57 16.14 -16.02
C LEU A 154 -53.18 16.80 -16.05
N ARG A 155 -52.12 16.03 -16.31
CA ARG A 155 -50.76 16.55 -16.54
C ARG A 155 -50.66 17.48 -17.74
N GLU A 156 -51.37 17.13 -18.81
CA GLU A 156 -51.34 17.86 -20.08
C GLU A 156 -52.20 19.14 -20.00
N ILE A 157 -53.38 19.06 -19.35
CA ILE A 157 -54.34 20.17 -19.27
C ILE A 157 -53.97 21.18 -18.17
N SER A 158 -53.27 20.75 -17.11
CA SER A 158 -52.98 21.60 -15.94
C SER A 158 -51.59 21.33 -15.37
N PRO A 159 -50.51 21.60 -16.14
CA PRO A 159 -49.15 21.22 -15.78
C PRO A 159 -48.64 21.92 -14.51
N ASP A 160 -49.02 23.18 -14.29
CA ASP A 160 -48.56 23.95 -13.14
C ASP A 160 -49.26 23.50 -11.85
N LEU A 161 -50.58 23.27 -11.89
CA LEU A 161 -51.35 22.70 -10.79
C LEU A 161 -50.87 21.27 -10.48
N TRP A 162 -50.53 20.52 -11.52
CA TRP A 162 -49.91 19.20 -11.37
C TRP A 162 -48.55 19.29 -10.69
N SER A 163 -47.74 20.30 -10.99
CA SER A 163 -46.40 20.51 -10.40
C SER A 163 -46.42 20.78 -8.89
N ILE A 164 -47.49 21.40 -8.38
CA ILE A 164 -47.61 21.77 -6.96
C ILE A 164 -48.36 20.73 -6.13
N ARG A 165 -48.75 19.59 -6.71
CA ARG A 165 -49.40 18.51 -5.98
C ARG A 165 -48.41 17.85 -5.01
N ASP A 166 -48.85 17.56 -3.80
CA ASP A 166 -48.03 16.87 -2.80
C ASP A 166 -48.04 15.36 -3.01
N TYR A 167 -49.18 14.82 -3.46
CA TYR A 167 -49.33 13.39 -3.65
C TYR A 167 -50.37 13.05 -4.74
N SER A 168 -50.15 11.94 -5.44
CA SER A 168 -51.14 11.39 -6.38
C SER A 168 -51.11 9.88 -6.37
N PHE A 169 -52.26 9.22 -6.34
CA PHE A 169 -52.36 7.77 -6.24
C PHE A 169 -53.43 7.20 -7.16
N GLU A 170 -53.12 6.08 -7.82
CA GLU A 170 -54.07 5.33 -8.64
C GLU A 170 -54.51 4.07 -7.89
N LEU A 171 -55.79 4.05 -7.50
CA LEU A 171 -56.46 2.94 -6.85
C LEU A 171 -56.66 1.84 -7.90
N GLY A 172 -55.74 0.88 -8.01
CA GLY A 172 -55.93 -0.29 -8.89
C GLY A 172 -57.10 -1.20 -8.45
N GLU A 173 -57.21 -2.41 -9.01
CA GLU A 173 -58.13 -3.44 -8.50
C GLU A 173 -57.69 -3.92 -7.11
N LEU A 174 -58.05 -3.15 -6.09
CA LEU A 174 -57.95 -3.52 -4.69
C LEU A 174 -59.09 -4.50 -4.39
N GLY A 175 -58.87 -5.77 -4.70
CA GLY A 175 -59.80 -6.87 -4.43
C GLY A 175 -59.94 -7.16 -2.93
N GLU A 176 -61.16 -7.50 -2.52
CA GLU A 176 -61.49 -8.06 -1.22
C GLU A 176 -60.69 -9.37 -0.99
N ILE A 177 -60.10 -9.54 0.20
CA ILE A 177 -59.34 -10.76 0.54
C ILE A 177 -60.28 -11.73 1.26
N GLU A 178 -60.58 -12.88 0.61
CA GLU A 178 -61.05 -14.09 1.27
C GLU A 178 -59.96 -14.68 2.17
N ALA A 179 -60.39 -15.27 3.28
CA ALA A 179 -59.55 -15.66 4.40
C ALA A 179 -58.50 -16.74 4.04
N GLU A 180 -57.20 -16.41 4.19
CA GLU A 180 -56.13 -17.42 4.20
C GLU A 180 -55.11 -17.26 5.34
N ASN A 181 -55.00 -18.37 6.08
CA ASN A 181 -53.89 -18.94 6.84
C ASN A 181 -52.89 -17.99 7.57
N PRO A 182 -53.01 -17.82 8.91
CA PRO A 182 -52.31 -16.80 9.69
C PRO A 182 -50.77 -16.92 9.70
N VAL A 183 -50.21 -18.08 9.35
CA VAL A 183 -48.74 -18.29 9.34
C VAL A 183 -48.06 -17.69 8.11
N LYS A 184 -48.73 -17.67 6.94
CA LYS A 184 -48.21 -17.01 5.73
C LYS A 184 -48.31 -15.48 5.82
N THR A 185 -49.34 -14.97 6.49
CA THR A 185 -49.61 -13.52 6.62
C THR A 185 -48.57 -12.81 7.50
N ILE A 186 -48.07 -13.47 8.55
CA ILE A 186 -47.01 -12.91 9.42
C ILE A 186 -45.68 -12.86 8.66
N LEU A 187 -45.33 -13.91 7.92
CA LEU A 187 -44.13 -13.96 7.07
C LEU A 187 -44.20 -12.97 5.89
N GLY A 188 -45.39 -12.73 5.34
CA GLY A 188 -45.65 -11.75 4.28
C GLY A 188 -45.55 -10.30 4.76
N LYS A 189 -46.19 -9.96 5.88
CA LYS A 189 -46.11 -8.62 6.50
C LYS A 189 -44.70 -8.27 6.98
N LEU A 190 -43.96 -9.24 7.53
CA LEU A 190 -42.55 -9.09 7.86
C LEU A 190 -41.73 -8.80 6.59
N LYS A 191 -41.95 -9.53 5.49
CA LYS A 191 -41.28 -9.26 4.20
C LYS A 191 -41.53 -7.86 3.64
N GLU A 192 -42.75 -7.34 3.72
CA GLU A 192 -43.08 -5.98 3.26
C GLU A 192 -42.45 -4.89 4.13
N LEU A 193 -42.57 -4.97 5.46
CA LEU A 193 -41.90 -4.06 6.42
C LEU A 193 -40.37 -4.05 6.25
N PHE A 194 -39.78 -5.23 6.06
CA PHE A 194 -38.34 -5.38 5.86
C PHE A 194 -37.86 -4.89 4.49
N SER A 195 -38.74 -4.87 3.47
CA SER A 195 -38.43 -4.30 2.15
C SER A 195 -38.49 -2.78 2.11
N GLY A 196 -39.42 -2.17 2.87
CA GLY A 196 -39.54 -0.72 3.02
C GLY A 196 -38.31 -0.13 3.73
N PHE A 197 -37.90 -0.74 4.85
CA PHE A 197 -36.71 -0.30 5.58
C PHE A 197 -35.44 -0.42 4.73
N GLN A 198 -35.25 -1.52 3.98
CA GLN A 198 -34.08 -1.66 3.11
C GLN A 198 -33.95 -0.50 2.10
N ARG A 199 -35.08 -0.04 1.55
CA ARG A 199 -35.10 1.09 0.61
C ARG A 199 -34.69 2.39 1.30
N SER A 200 -35.27 2.69 2.46
CA SER A 200 -34.92 3.87 3.25
C SER A 200 -33.45 3.85 3.68
N TYR A 201 -32.95 2.68 4.11
CA TYR A 201 -31.56 2.47 4.46
C TYR A 201 -30.63 2.72 3.27
N ASN A 202 -30.91 2.15 2.10
CA ASN A 202 -30.12 2.40 0.90
C ASN A 202 -30.15 3.88 0.46
N GLN A 203 -31.30 4.54 0.56
CA GLN A 203 -31.39 5.98 0.27
C GLN A 203 -30.55 6.82 1.24
N HIS A 204 -30.52 6.45 2.51
CA HIS A 204 -29.66 7.09 3.49
C HIS A 204 -28.17 6.91 3.14
N VAL A 205 -27.73 5.68 2.84
CA VAL A 205 -26.35 5.39 2.41
C VAL A 205 -25.97 6.22 1.17
N ILE A 206 -26.88 6.36 0.19
CA ILE A 206 -26.66 7.20 -0.99
C ILE A 206 -26.51 8.67 -0.58
N TYR A 207 -27.43 9.20 0.24
CA TYR A 207 -27.40 10.59 0.66
C TYR A 207 -26.11 10.94 1.42
N GLU A 208 -25.68 10.06 2.32
CA GLU A 208 -24.52 10.28 3.17
C GLU A 208 -23.20 10.22 2.40
N HIS A 209 -23.06 9.31 1.42
CA HIS A 209 -21.79 9.03 0.76
C HIS A 209 -21.68 9.49 -0.71
N ARG A 210 -22.70 10.17 -1.26
CA ARG A 210 -22.66 10.71 -2.63
C ARG A 210 -21.70 11.90 -2.82
N VAL A 211 -21.38 12.63 -1.75
CA VAL A 211 -20.55 13.83 -1.84
C VAL A 211 -19.07 13.46 -1.76
N PHE A 212 -18.27 13.98 -2.69
CA PHE A 212 -16.82 13.88 -2.64
C PHE A 212 -16.29 14.68 -1.46
N ASN A 213 -15.88 13.98 -0.41
CA ASN A 213 -15.32 14.57 0.80
C ASN A 213 -13.97 13.92 1.09
N VAL A 214 -12.88 14.63 0.79
CA VAL A 214 -11.52 14.10 1.01
C VAL A 214 -11.15 14.32 2.46
N ARG A 215 -11.53 13.36 3.34
CA ARG A 215 -11.22 13.37 4.77
C ARG A 215 -11.52 14.71 5.46
N GLY A 216 -12.61 15.38 5.10
CA GLY A 216 -12.98 16.68 5.65
C GLY A 216 -12.65 17.86 4.74
N LEU A 217 -11.72 17.71 3.79
CA LEU A 217 -11.49 18.70 2.73
C LEU A 217 -12.71 18.72 1.81
N ARG A 218 -13.70 19.54 2.17
CA ARG A 218 -14.75 19.93 1.24
C ARG A 218 -14.08 20.73 0.13
N THR A 219 -14.34 20.38 -1.13
CA THR A 219 -13.90 21.22 -2.24
C THR A 219 -14.43 22.63 -2.03
N MET A 220 -13.50 23.59 -2.01
CA MET A 220 -13.70 24.97 -1.61
C MET A 220 -14.61 25.75 -2.59
N GLY A 221 -15.91 25.46 -2.63
CA GLY A 221 -16.86 26.16 -3.49
C GLY A 221 -18.27 26.23 -2.90
N THR A 222 -19.13 27.04 -3.51
CA THR A 222 -20.60 27.06 -3.28
C THR A 222 -21.30 25.75 -3.67
N PHE A 223 -20.53 24.73 -4.02
CA PHE A 223 -20.85 23.67 -4.94
C PHE A 223 -20.16 22.38 -4.47
N THR A 224 -20.94 21.34 -4.17
CA THR A 224 -20.43 20.05 -3.70
C THR A 224 -20.18 19.13 -4.88
N LEU A 225 -18.97 18.57 -4.98
CA LEU A 225 -18.66 17.59 -6.03
C LEU A 225 -19.28 16.24 -5.67
N GLU A 226 -19.73 15.50 -6.68
CA GLU A 226 -20.17 14.13 -6.49
C GLU A 226 -18.97 13.17 -6.50
N LEU A 227 -18.95 12.22 -5.57
CA LEU A 227 -17.86 11.23 -5.46
C LEU A 227 -17.66 10.47 -6.78
N GLU A 228 -18.75 10.08 -7.45
CA GLU A 228 -18.68 9.33 -8.72
C GLU A 228 -18.04 10.11 -9.87
N GLN A 229 -18.03 11.44 -9.82
CA GLN A 229 -17.47 12.28 -10.88
C GLN A 229 -15.94 12.39 -10.78
N VAL A 230 -15.38 12.25 -9.58
CA VAL A 230 -13.96 12.49 -9.29
C VAL A 230 -13.24 11.19 -8.90
N PHE A 231 -13.97 10.15 -8.51
CA PHE A 231 -13.39 8.88 -8.10
C PHE A 231 -12.57 8.24 -9.23
N VAL A 232 -11.29 8.03 -8.94
CA VAL A 232 -10.41 7.20 -9.75
C VAL A 232 -10.27 5.86 -9.05
N GLU A 233 -10.54 4.79 -9.79
CA GLU A 233 -10.48 3.42 -9.27
C GLU A 233 -9.10 3.15 -8.68
N LEU A 234 -9.07 2.79 -7.40
CA LEU A 234 -7.83 2.49 -6.70
C LEU A 234 -7.27 1.16 -7.20
N ARG A 235 -5.95 1.11 -7.29
CA ARG A 235 -5.24 -0.14 -7.57
C ARG A 235 -5.00 -0.84 -6.27
N ILE A 236 -5.43 -2.09 -6.21
CA ILE A 236 -5.35 -2.90 -5.01
C ILE A 236 -4.69 -4.20 -5.39
N ALA A 237 -3.73 -4.59 -4.58
CA ALA A 237 -3.01 -5.84 -4.74
C ALA A 237 -3.15 -6.68 -3.46
N PRO A 238 -3.13 -8.01 -3.52
CA PRO A 238 -2.95 -8.82 -2.32
C PRO A 238 -1.64 -8.42 -1.62
N ALA A 239 -1.68 -8.32 -0.29
CA ALA A 239 -0.49 -8.04 0.49
C ALA A 239 0.51 -9.18 0.39
N ALA A 240 1.78 -8.79 0.33
CA ALA A 240 2.92 -9.68 0.30
C ALA A 240 3.14 -10.48 1.55
N ASN A 241 3.16 -9.71 2.62
CA ASN A 241 3.43 -10.16 3.94
C ASN A 241 2.57 -9.29 4.83
N PRO A 242 1.57 -9.88 5.50
CA PRO A 242 0.79 -9.17 6.50
C PRO A 242 1.66 -8.48 7.55
N ASN A 243 2.92 -8.90 7.73
CA ASN A 243 3.86 -8.45 8.77
C ASN A 243 4.85 -7.33 8.36
N GLN A 244 4.95 -6.95 7.08
CA GLN A 244 5.71 -5.76 6.63
C GLN A 244 4.90 -4.92 5.68
N LEU A 245 4.26 -3.91 6.24
CA LEU A 245 3.38 -3.00 5.51
C LEU A 245 4.06 -1.62 5.43
N THR A 246 4.11 -1.01 4.24
CA THR A 246 4.88 0.23 3.97
C THR A 246 4.21 1.48 4.53
N ASN A 247 4.93 2.27 5.33
CA ASN A 247 4.41 3.50 5.98
C ASN A 247 4.58 4.80 5.19
N ASP A 248 5.37 4.79 4.12
CA ASP A 248 5.78 6.03 3.46
C ASP A 248 4.64 6.64 2.61
N LEU A 249 4.48 7.95 2.72
CA LEU A 249 3.51 8.75 1.97
C LEU A 249 3.92 8.94 0.51
N VAL A 250 5.23 8.83 0.22
CA VAL A 250 5.86 9.14 -1.08
C VAL A 250 6.51 7.89 -1.69
N SER A 251 7.09 6.99 -0.89
CA SER A 251 7.76 5.75 -1.36
C SER A 251 6.91 4.47 -1.21
N ALA A 252 5.62 4.55 -1.54
CA ALA A 252 4.81 3.32 -1.57
C ALA A 252 5.19 2.45 -2.79
N LYS A 253 5.48 1.18 -2.50
CA LYS A 253 5.85 0.14 -3.47
C LYS A 253 4.60 -0.36 -4.17
N GLU A 254 4.60 -0.40 -5.50
CA GLU A 254 3.63 -1.11 -6.33
C GLU A 254 3.77 -2.65 -6.19
N LEU A 255 2.71 -3.34 -5.79
CA LEU A 255 2.63 -4.80 -5.60
C LEU A 255 2.01 -5.51 -6.83
N ALA A 256 2.31 -6.80 -7.03
CA ALA A 256 1.74 -7.62 -8.10
C ALA A 256 0.26 -7.99 -7.89
N GLY A 257 -0.45 -8.36 -8.96
CA GLY A 257 -1.88 -8.74 -8.87
C GLY A 257 -2.84 -7.55 -8.77
N ASN A 258 -2.41 -6.39 -9.25
CA ASN A 258 -3.19 -5.16 -9.25
C ASN A 258 -4.50 -5.33 -10.00
N ARG A 259 -5.59 -5.22 -9.25
CA ARG A 259 -6.94 -5.25 -9.79
C ARG A 259 -7.83 -4.31 -8.98
N PRO A 260 -8.91 -3.81 -9.58
CA PRO A 260 -9.89 -3.04 -8.83
C PRO A 260 -10.51 -3.90 -7.72
N ILE A 261 -11.01 -3.26 -6.66
CA ILE A 261 -11.64 -3.98 -5.53
C ILE A 261 -12.74 -4.94 -6.00
N TRP A 262 -13.45 -4.56 -7.05
CA TRP A 262 -14.54 -5.33 -7.65
C TRP A 262 -14.12 -6.72 -8.12
N ALA A 263 -12.86 -6.88 -8.55
CA ALA A 263 -12.34 -8.17 -9.00
C ALA A 263 -12.16 -9.14 -7.82
N PHE A 264 -11.80 -8.65 -6.63
CA PHE A 264 -11.75 -9.44 -5.41
C PHE A 264 -13.14 -9.80 -4.89
N LEU A 265 -14.14 -8.93 -5.14
CA LEU A 265 -15.52 -9.19 -4.76
C LEU A 265 -16.26 -10.14 -5.72
N ARG A 266 -15.77 -10.31 -6.96
CA ARG A 266 -16.43 -11.01 -8.08
C ARG A 266 -16.53 -12.54 -7.97
N PHE A 267 -16.03 -13.18 -6.91
CA PHE A 267 -16.01 -14.64 -6.82
C PHE A 267 -17.40 -15.26 -6.57
N ASN A 268 -17.68 -16.31 -7.36
CA ASN A 268 -18.99 -16.95 -7.52
C ASN A 268 -19.30 -17.93 -6.37
N ASN A 269 -20.54 -17.88 -5.85
CA ASN A 269 -21.08 -18.71 -4.75
C ASN A 269 -21.14 -20.24 -5.02
N LYS A 270 -20.43 -20.79 -6.02
CA LYS A 270 -20.57 -22.20 -6.44
C LYS A 270 -19.70 -23.18 -5.63
N SER A 271 -18.73 -22.70 -4.85
CA SER A 271 -17.91 -23.56 -3.97
C SER A 271 -18.19 -23.23 -2.51
N TYR A 272 -18.81 -24.17 -1.79
CA TYR A 272 -19.18 -24.01 -0.36
C TYR A 272 -17.95 -23.98 0.58
N HIS A 273 -16.75 -24.24 0.04
CA HIS A 273 -15.47 -24.34 0.77
C HIS A 273 -14.51 -23.16 0.55
N ASP A 274 -14.94 -22.08 -0.11
CA ASP A 274 -14.03 -21.00 -0.44
C ASP A 274 -13.76 -20.09 0.79
N LYS A 275 -12.50 -20.11 1.27
CA LYS A 275 -12.02 -19.42 2.50
C LYS A 275 -11.96 -17.89 2.37
N THR A 276 -12.30 -17.30 1.22
CA THR A 276 -11.97 -15.90 0.90
C THR A 276 -13.18 -14.94 0.99
N ARG A 277 -13.76 -14.77 2.19
CA ARG A 277 -14.88 -13.82 2.44
C ARG A 277 -14.50 -12.58 3.25
N VAL A 278 -13.28 -12.54 3.78
CA VAL A 278 -12.79 -11.46 4.63
C VAL A 278 -11.59 -10.82 3.94
N PHE A 279 -11.62 -9.49 3.81
CA PHE A 279 -10.55 -8.68 3.24
C PHE A 279 -10.11 -7.61 4.25
N ALA A 280 -8.81 -7.43 4.41
CA ALA A 280 -8.24 -6.30 5.15
C ALA A 280 -7.52 -5.38 4.16
N VAL A 281 -8.10 -4.21 3.85
CA VAL A 281 -7.57 -3.22 2.91
C VAL A 281 -6.65 -2.23 3.64
N ILE A 282 -5.36 -2.36 3.41
CA ILE A 282 -4.28 -1.63 4.07
C ILE A 282 -3.68 -0.57 3.13
N GLY A 283 -3.12 0.50 3.68
CA GLY A 283 -2.32 1.44 2.89
C GLY A 283 -1.89 2.66 3.68
N ALA A 284 -0.99 3.46 3.11
CA ALA A 284 -0.48 4.68 3.72
C ALA A 284 -1.60 5.70 4.04
N PRO A 285 -1.37 6.68 4.92
CA PRO A 285 -2.32 7.76 5.16
C PRO A 285 -2.62 8.52 3.85
N GLY A 286 -3.88 8.91 3.63
CA GLY A 286 -4.26 9.65 2.42
C GLY A 286 -4.42 8.83 1.14
N CYS A 287 -4.14 7.51 1.14
CA CYS A 287 -4.25 6.67 -0.07
C CYS A 287 -5.69 6.38 -0.56
N GLY A 288 -6.72 6.81 0.16
CA GLY A 288 -8.13 6.70 -0.29
C GLY A 288 -8.92 5.49 0.25
N LYS A 289 -8.44 4.75 1.26
CA LYS A 289 -9.16 3.60 1.87
C LYS A 289 -10.62 3.90 2.27
N THR A 290 -10.83 4.96 3.04
CA THR A 290 -12.17 5.39 3.46
C THR A 290 -13.03 5.75 2.25
N THR A 291 -12.46 6.49 1.28
CA THR A 291 -13.12 6.87 0.04
C THR A 291 -13.51 5.65 -0.81
N LEU A 292 -12.69 4.60 -0.81
CA LEU A 292 -12.98 3.32 -1.45
C LEU A 292 -14.18 2.63 -0.78
N LEU A 293 -14.20 2.50 0.55
CA LEU A 293 -15.34 1.89 1.26
C LEU A 293 -16.64 2.67 1.02
N GLN A 294 -16.59 4.00 1.03
CA GLN A 294 -17.73 4.86 0.68
C GLN A 294 -18.20 4.62 -0.75
N HIS A 295 -17.28 4.54 -1.71
CA HIS A 295 -17.60 4.25 -3.11
C HIS A 295 -18.23 2.86 -3.29
N ILE A 296 -17.76 1.86 -2.53
CA ILE A 296 -18.35 0.52 -2.47
C ILE A 296 -19.78 0.60 -1.93
N ALA A 297 -19.98 1.23 -0.77
CA ALA A 297 -21.29 1.39 -0.16
C ALA A 297 -22.28 2.08 -1.12
N LEU A 298 -21.86 3.17 -1.75
CA LEU A 298 -22.65 3.90 -2.74
C LEU A 298 -23.01 3.02 -3.94
N SER A 299 -22.04 2.30 -4.52
CA SER A 299 -22.28 1.42 -5.67
C SER A 299 -23.25 0.28 -5.36
N PHE A 300 -23.22 -0.26 -4.13
CA PHE A 300 -24.17 -1.29 -3.70
C PHE A 300 -25.57 -0.71 -3.46
N ALA A 301 -25.67 0.41 -2.75
CA ALA A 301 -26.93 1.08 -2.44
C ALA A 301 -27.64 1.61 -3.70
N SER A 302 -26.89 2.18 -4.65
CA SER A 302 -27.37 2.66 -5.96
C SER A 302 -27.57 1.55 -7.01
N GLN A 303 -27.39 0.29 -6.64
CA GLN A 303 -27.49 -0.88 -7.53
C GLN A 303 -26.50 -0.91 -8.72
N GLN A 304 -25.48 -0.04 -8.71
CA GLN A 304 -24.44 0.00 -9.75
C GLN A 304 -23.52 -1.22 -9.69
N HIS A 305 -23.43 -1.92 -8.56
CA HIS A 305 -22.66 -3.17 -8.40
C HIS A 305 -22.94 -4.24 -9.47
N ARG A 306 -24.12 -4.21 -10.10
CA ARG A 306 -24.49 -5.10 -11.21
C ARG A 306 -23.58 -4.95 -12.43
N ARG A 307 -23.02 -3.75 -12.70
CA ARG A 307 -22.04 -3.53 -13.78
C ARG A 307 -20.77 -4.36 -13.56
N TYR A 308 -20.49 -4.68 -12.30
CA TYR A 308 -19.42 -5.56 -11.89
C TYR A 308 -19.88 -7.01 -11.69
N GLY A 309 -21.06 -7.43 -12.18
CA GLY A 309 -21.50 -8.83 -12.07
C GLY A 309 -21.64 -9.36 -10.64
N LEU A 310 -21.82 -8.47 -9.65
CA LEU A 310 -21.94 -8.83 -8.24
C LEU A 310 -23.40 -9.09 -7.84
N SER A 311 -23.61 -9.94 -6.84
CA SER A 311 -24.91 -10.17 -6.24
C SER A 311 -25.40 -8.95 -5.46
N ALA A 312 -26.72 -8.79 -5.36
CA ALA A 312 -27.31 -7.73 -4.55
C ALA A 312 -27.09 -8.00 -3.05
N ASN A 313 -26.17 -7.24 -2.46
CA ASN A 313 -25.92 -7.21 -1.02
C ASN A 313 -26.25 -5.82 -0.46
N ILE A 314 -26.67 -5.79 0.81
CA ILE A 314 -26.91 -4.56 1.58
C ILE A 314 -25.55 -4.13 2.17
N PRO A 315 -25.03 -2.94 1.82
CA PRO A 315 -23.77 -2.45 2.36
C PRO A 315 -23.98 -1.97 3.80
N LEU A 316 -23.31 -2.57 4.77
CA LEU A 316 -23.30 -2.16 6.17
C LEU A 316 -21.95 -1.51 6.48
N LEU A 317 -21.87 -0.18 6.36
CA LEU A 317 -20.67 0.60 6.69
C LEU A 317 -20.71 1.06 8.14
N LEU A 318 -19.68 0.70 8.91
CA LEU A 318 -19.45 1.16 10.27
C LEU A 318 -18.01 1.66 10.40
N PHE A 319 -17.83 2.81 11.03
CA PHE A 319 -16.52 3.34 11.37
C PHE A 319 -16.14 2.81 12.75
N LEU A 320 -15.09 1.99 12.85
CA LEU A 320 -14.74 1.27 14.09
C LEU A 320 -14.45 2.22 15.26
N ARG A 321 -13.89 3.39 14.96
CA ARG A 321 -13.65 4.47 15.92
C ARG A 321 -14.89 4.84 16.75
N HIS A 322 -16.09 4.87 16.15
CA HIS A 322 -17.34 5.27 16.83
C HIS A 322 -17.90 4.22 17.80
N HIS A 323 -17.26 3.05 17.87
CA HIS A 323 -17.80 1.89 18.56
C HIS A 323 -16.79 1.25 19.52
N VAL A 324 -15.59 1.83 19.68
CA VAL A 324 -14.51 1.24 20.50
C VAL A 324 -15.00 0.97 21.92
N GLN A 325 -15.54 1.98 22.61
CA GLN A 325 -16.01 1.84 23.99
C GLN A 325 -17.08 0.74 24.12
N THR A 326 -18.11 0.80 23.27
CA THR A 326 -19.18 -0.21 23.26
C THR A 326 -18.66 -1.62 22.98
N ILE A 327 -17.71 -1.76 22.06
CA ILE A 327 -17.10 -3.07 21.73
C ILE A 327 -16.27 -3.60 22.90
N VAL A 328 -15.46 -2.75 23.54
CA VAL A 328 -14.57 -3.15 24.62
C VAL A 328 -15.36 -3.50 25.89
N GLU A 329 -16.38 -2.72 26.22
CA GLU A 329 -17.15 -2.90 27.46
C GLU A 329 -18.21 -4.00 27.36
N GLN A 330 -18.89 -4.10 26.22
CA GLN A 330 -20.09 -4.93 26.09
C GLN A 330 -19.92 -6.10 25.09
N ALA A 331 -18.94 -6.01 24.18
CA ALA A 331 -18.71 -6.97 23.10
C ALA A 331 -20.02 -7.43 22.39
N PRO A 332 -20.88 -6.50 21.93
CA PRO A 332 -22.21 -6.85 21.40
C PRO A 332 -22.13 -7.64 20.11
N ALA A 333 -23.17 -8.37 19.71
CA ALA A 333 -23.21 -8.94 18.37
C ALA A 333 -23.28 -7.81 17.32
N LEU A 334 -22.69 -8.01 16.12
CA LEU A 334 -22.72 -7.01 15.04
C LEU A 334 -24.13 -6.51 14.71
N ALA A 335 -25.13 -7.39 14.79
CA ALA A 335 -26.52 -7.05 14.56
C ALA A 335 -27.07 -6.04 15.59
N ASP A 336 -26.69 -6.20 16.85
CA ASP A 336 -27.13 -5.35 17.95
C ASP A 336 -26.40 -4.00 17.89
N LEU A 337 -25.09 -4.03 17.58
CA LEU A 337 -24.31 -2.81 17.35
C LEU A 337 -24.90 -1.98 16.18
N ALA A 338 -25.20 -2.63 15.05
CA ALA A 338 -25.81 -1.97 13.90
C ALA A 338 -27.21 -1.45 14.22
N HIS A 339 -28.03 -2.23 14.95
CA HIS A 339 -29.35 -1.79 15.36
C HIS A 339 -29.26 -0.55 16.26
N ALA A 340 -28.43 -0.58 17.30
CA ALA A 340 -28.22 0.55 18.21
C ALA A 340 -27.74 1.79 17.43
N HIS A 341 -26.74 1.64 16.56
CA HIS A 341 -26.20 2.73 15.76
C HIS A 341 -27.25 3.40 14.88
N PHE A 342 -27.99 2.63 14.07
CA PHE A 342 -29.00 3.18 13.14
C PHE A 342 -30.37 3.46 13.78
N SER A 343 -30.54 3.19 15.08
CA SER A 343 -31.73 3.54 15.86
C SER A 343 -31.61 4.87 16.59
N ASP A 344 -30.42 5.49 16.58
CA ASP A 344 -30.18 6.81 17.15
C ASP A 344 -30.96 7.87 16.35
N ILE A 345 -32.04 8.39 16.95
CA ILE A 345 -32.96 9.34 16.32
C ILE A 345 -32.29 10.71 16.08
N GLU A 346 -31.33 11.09 16.93
CA GLU A 346 -30.61 12.36 16.77
C GLU A 346 -29.69 12.30 15.54
N LYS A 347 -29.02 11.17 15.32
CA LYS A 347 -28.12 10.97 14.17
C LYS A 347 -28.87 10.56 12.89
N TYR A 348 -29.91 9.74 13.03
CA TYR A 348 -30.63 9.10 11.92
C TYR A 348 -32.15 9.28 12.03
N PRO A 349 -32.67 10.51 11.98
CA PRO A 349 -34.10 10.80 12.23
C PRO A 349 -35.05 10.11 11.25
N ASN A 350 -34.56 9.75 10.07
CA ASN A 350 -35.33 9.10 9.00
C ASN A 350 -35.15 7.56 8.97
N LEU A 351 -34.37 6.99 9.89
CA LEU A 351 -34.19 5.54 10.01
C LEU A 351 -34.89 5.04 11.27
N ASN A 352 -35.64 3.96 11.13
CA ASN A 352 -36.19 3.21 12.25
C ASN A 352 -36.07 1.71 11.93
N PRO A 353 -34.90 1.10 12.23
CA PRO A 353 -34.66 -0.30 11.92
C PRO A 353 -35.66 -1.19 12.68
N PRO A 354 -36.44 -2.04 12.00
CA PRO A 354 -37.31 -2.98 12.68
C PRO A 354 -36.50 -3.93 13.59
N PRO A 355 -37.03 -4.34 14.76
CA PRO A 355 -36.34 -5.25 15.65
C PRO A 355 -35.87 -6.52 14.93
N GLY A 356 -34.59 -6.87 15.08
CA GLY A 356 -33.99 -8.06 14.49
C GLY A 356 -33.77 -8.02 12.97
N TRP A 357 -34.03 -6.90 12.28
CA TRP A 357 -33.82 -6.79 10.83
C TRP A 357 -32.36 -7.04 10.45
N PHE A 358 -31.40 -6.35 11.09
CA PHE A 358 -29.97 -6.56 10.84
C PHE A 358 -29.57 -8.01 11.12
N ALA A 359 -30.04 -8.59 12.22
CA ALA A 359 -29.78 -10.00 12.56
C ALA A 359 -30.27 -10.95 11.47
N GLN A 360 -31.45 -10.71 10.90
CA GLN A 360 -31.99 -11.52 9.82
C GLN A 360 -31.18 -11.37 8.52
N GLN A 361 -30.83 -10.13 8.13
CA GLN A 361 -30.06 -9.90 6.90
C GLN A 361 -28.65 -10.49 6.99
N LEU A 362 -27.97 -10.30 8.13
CA LEU A 362 -26.66 -10.87 8.42
C LEU A 362 -26.69 -12.40 8.42
N LYS A 363 -27.63 -13.04 9.12
CA LYS A 363 -27.78 -14.52 9.11
C LYS A 363 -28.10 -15.08 7.72
N SER A 364 -28.80 -14.31 6.88
CA SER A 364 -29.14 -14.71 5.52
C SER A 364 -27.99 -14.55 4.51
N GLY A 365 -26.86 -13.95 4.89
CA GLY A 365 -25.72 -13.71 3.99
C GLY A 365 -25.94 -12.58 2.98
N LYS A 366 -26.94 -11.72 3.20
CA LYS A 366 -27.30 -10.63 2.30
C LYS A 366 -26.54 -9.33 2.55
N CYS A 367 -25.67 -9.28 3.55
CA CYS A 367 -24.91 -8.08 3.89
C CYS A 367 -23.49 -8.13 3.31
N LEU A 368 -22.98 -6.96 2.96
CA LEU A 368 -21.56 -6.68 2.76
C LEU A 368 -21.12 -5.78 3.92
N ILE A 369 -20.32 -6.31 4.84
CA ILE A 369 -19.88 -5.57 6.03
C ILE A 369 -18.61 -4.80 5.66
N LEU A 370 -18.62 -3.50 5.91
CA LEU A 370 -17.57 -2.55 5.65
C LEU A 370 -17.17 -1.91 6.98
N LEU A 371 -15.96 -2.19 7.47
CA LEU A 371 -15.45 -1.71 8.76
C LEU A 371 -14.28 -0.76 8.49
N ASP A 372 -14.46 0.54 8.72
CA ASP A 372 -13.40 1.53 8.44
C ASP A 372 -12.56 1.86 9.67
N GLY A 373 -11.24 1.87 9.53
CA GLY A 373 -10.30 2.57 10.42
C GLY A 373 -9.88 1.84 11.69
N LEU A 374 -9.41 0.59 11.61
CA LEU A 374 -8.85 -0.12 12.78
C LEU A 374 -7.63 0.63 13.39
N ASP A 375 -6.84 1.32 12.56
CA ASP A 375 -5.70 2.13 13.02
C ASP A 375 -6.07 3.41 13.76
N GLU A 376 -7.35 3.76 13.81
CA GLU A 376 -7.85 4.93 14.53
C GLU A 376 -8.09 4.64 16.03
N VAL A 377 -8.01 3.37 16.44
CA VAL A 377 -8.00 2.99 17.87
C VAL A 377 -6.59 3.23 18.41
N ALA A 378 -6.41 4.29 19.22
CA ALA A 378 -5.09 4.72 19.70
C ALA A 378 -4.45 3.69 20.66
N ASP A 379 -5.22 3.23 21.65
CA ASP A 379 -4.76 2.26 22.63
C ASP A 379 -4.57 0.86 22.04
N LEU A 380 -3.45 0.21 22.37
CA LEU A 380 -3.09 -1.09 21.81
C LEU A 380 -4.01 -2.20 22.32
N GLU A 381 -4.36 -2.21 23.60
CA GLU A 381 -5.21 -3.25 24.20
C GLU A 381 -6.64 -3.16 23.65
N GLN A 382 -7.18 -1.95 23.56
CA GLN A 382 -8.48 -1.68 22.93
C GLN A 382 -8.47 -2.08 21.46
N ARG A 383 -7.40 -1.77 20.70
CA ARG A 383 -7.28 -2.17 19.29
C ARG A 383 -7.29 -3.69 19.13
N GLN A 384 -6.58 -4.41 19.99
CA GLN A 384 -6.60 -5.87 20.01
C GLN A 384 -7.97 -6.41 20.39
N ALA A 385 -8.66 -5.80 21.36
CA ALA A 385 -10.02 -6.17 21.74
C ALA A 385 -11.01 -5.99 20.57
N VAL A 386 -10.92 -4.87 19.84
CA VAL A 386 -11.72 -4.62 18.63
C VAL A 386 -11.43 -5.67 17.56
N SER A 387 -10.15 -6.01 17.32
CA SER A 387 -9.79 -7.05 16.35
C SER A 387 -10.36 -8.43 16.73
N ARG A 388 -10.21 -8.85 17.99
CA ARG A 388 -10.84 -10.09 18.51
C ARG A 388 -12.35 -10.08 18.37
N TRP A 389 -12.98 -8.94 18.62
CA TRP A 389 -14.42 -8.78 18.43
C TRP A 389 -14.82 -8.97 16.96
N VAL A 390 -14.07 -8.39 16.02
CA VAL A 390 -14.31 -8.58 14.57
C VAL A 390 -14.15 -10.04 14.16
N GLU A 391 -13.12 -10.74 14.65
CA GLU A 391 -12.95 -12.19 14.42
C GLU A 391 -14.17 -12.99 14.90
N GLN A 392 -14.69 -12.67 16.08
CA GLN A 392 -15.91 -13.29 16.58
C GLN A 392 -17.12 -13.02 15.67
N GLN A 393 -17.24 -11.81 15.09
CA GLN A 393 -18.32 -11.50 14.16
C GLN A 393 -18.17 -12.24 12.82
N ILE A 394 -16.94 -12.44 12.34
CA ILE A 394 -16.65 -13.26 11.15
C ILE A 394 -17.15 -14.70 11.36
N ILE A 395 -16.87 -15.26 12.54
CA ILE A 395 -17.33 -16.60 12.94
C ILE A 395 -18.86 -16.66 13.06
N ASN A 396 -19.49 -15.62 13.62
CA ASN A 396 -20.94 -15.56 13.80
C ASN A 396 -21.71 -15.39 12.47
N TYR A 397 -21.11 -14.76 11.46
CA TYR A 397 -21.76 -14.44 10.19
C TYR A 397 -20.95 -14.92 8.96
N PRO A 398 -20.68 -16.25 8.85
CA PRO A 398 -19.74 -16.78 7.85
C PRO A 398 -20.25 -16.65 6.41
N ARG A 399 -21.55 -16.36 6.21
CA ARG A 399 -22.17 -16.14 4.89
C ARG A 399 -22.01 -14.73 4.35
N CYS A 400 -21.60 -13.78 5.19
CA CYS A 400 -21.40 -12.41 4.77
C CYS A 400 -19.95 -12.17 4.32
N ARG A 401 -19.75 -11.13 3.52
CA ARG A 401 -18.43 -10.64 3.16
C ARG A 401 -18.02 -9.51 4.10
N PHE A 402 -16.77 -9.50 4.53
CA PHE A 402 -16.19 -8.47 5.38
C PHE A 402 -15.07 -7.75 4.64
N ILE A 403 -15.07 -6.42 4.70
CA ILE A 403 -13.94 -5.58 4.29
C ILE A 403 -13.59 -4.68 5.47
N LEU A 404 -12.40 -4.83 6.02
CA LEU A 404 -11.86 -3.97 7.07
C LEU A 404 -10.76 -3.09 6.48
N THR A 405 -10.64 -1.82 6.88
CA THR A 405 -9.49 -0.98 6.50
C THR A 405 -8.61 -0.65 7.69
N SER A 406 -7.31 -0.46 7.44
CA SER A 406 -6.35 -0.01 8.43
C SER A 406 -5.11 0.60 7.79
N ARG A 407 -4.29 1.32 8.55
CA ARG A 407 -2.89 1.61 8.19
C ARG A 407 -2.01 0.38 8.47
N PRO A 408 -0.88 0.25 7.76
CA PRO A 408 0.18 -0.72 8.02
C PRO A 408 0.39 -1.07 9.50
N GLN A 409 0.94 -0.13 10.29
CA GLN A 409 1.28 -0.35 11.70
C GLN A 409 0.06 -0.65 12.59
N GLY A 410 -1.07 -0.01 12.30
CA GLY A 410 -2.31 -0.25 13.05
C GLY A 410 -2.81 -1.68 12.86
N TYR A 411 -2.63 -2.25 11.66
CA TYR A 411 -3.00 -3.64 11.39
C TYR A 411 -1.99 -4.64 11.95
N LEU A 412 -0.69 -4.38 11.81
CA LEU A 412 0.39 -5.25 12.33
C LEU A 412 0.26 -5.58 13.81
N THR A 413 -0.23 -4.61 14.58
CA THR A 413 -0.39 -4.71 16.03
C THR A 413 -1.66 -5.46 16.46
N ALA A 414 -2.61 -5.66 15.54
CA ALA A 414 -3.89 -6.33 15.79
C ALA A 414 -4.46 -6.98 14.51
N PRO A 415 -3.73 -7.92 13.87
CA PRO A 415 -4.15 -8.51 12.60
C PRO A 415 -5.39 -9.39 12.75
N LEU A 416 -6.11 -9.58 11.64
CA LEU A 416 -7.22 -10.54 11.55
C LEU A 416 -6.68 -11.84 10.95
N GLU A 417 -6.82 -12.95 11.67
CA GLU A 417 -6.34 -14.28 11.26
C GLU A 417 -7.01 -14.78 9.97
N GLN A 418 -8.28 -14.47 9.76
CA GLN A 418 -9.06 -14.96 8.61
C GLN A 418 -9.04 -14.02 7.40
N ALA A 419 -8.39 -12.86 7.50
CA ALA A 419 -8.46 -11.83 6.47
C ALA A 419 -7.43 -12.04 5.35
N ASN A 420 -7.90 -11.91 4.11
CA ASN A 420 -7.01 -11.71 2.97
C ASN A 420 -6.59 -10.24 2.97
N VAL A 421 -5.34 -10.00 3.32
CA VAL A 421 -4.80 -8.64 3.36
C VAL A 421 -4.60 -8.16 1.93
N LEU A 422 -5.12 -6.97 1.63
CA LEU A 422 -5.05 -6.27 0.37
C LEU A 422 -4.40 -4.91 0.62
N GLU A 423 -3.48 -4.47 -0.21
CA GLU A 423 -2.82 -3.19 -0.07
C GLU A 423 -3.21 -2.23 -1.20
N VAL A 424 -3.56 -1.01 -0.84
CA VAL A 424 -3.82 0.10 -1.76
C VAL A 424 -2.50 0.61 -2.31
N GLN A 425 -2.38 0.60 -3.62
CA GLN A 425 -1.18 1.00 -4.34
C GLN A 425 -1.17 2.51 -4.65
N PRO A 426 0.03 3.11 -4.78
CA PRO A 426 0.15 4.49 -5.24
C PRO A 426 -0.43 4.70 -6.63
N PHE A 427 -0.86 5.94 -6.89
CA PHE A 427 -1.32 6.34 -8.21
C PHE A 427 -0.20 6.25 -9.25
N LYS A 428 -0.53 5.69 -10.41
CA LYS A 428 0.27 5.83 -11.63
C LYS A 428 0.07 7.18 -12.29
N ALA A 429 0.97 7.55 -13.19
CA ALA A 429 0.86 8.77 -13.99
C ALA A 429 -0.49 8.89 -14.71
N GLU A 430 -1.05 7.79 -15.21
CA GLU A 430 -2.36 7.79 -15.87
C GLU A 430 -3.50 8.06 -14.89
N GLN A 431 -3.43 7.52 -13.67
CA GLN A 431 -4.41 7.78 -12.61
C GLN A 431 -4.32 9.22 -12.09
N VAL A 432 -3.11 9.77 -11.98
CA VAL A 432 -2.88 11.19 -11.67
C VAL A 432 -3.53 12.07 -12.74
N GLN A 433 -3.26 11.79 -14.02
CA GLN A 433 -3.86 12.53 -15.13
C GLN A 433 -5.40 12.42 -15.13
N GLN A 434 -5.93 11.21 -14.96
CA GLN A 434 -7.37 10.97 -14.89
C GLN A 434 -8.01 11.75 -13.75
N PHE A 435 -7.41 11.70 -12.55
CA PHE A 435 -7.89 12.42 -11.38
C PHE A 435 -7.89 13.92 -11.63
N VAL A 436 -6.78 14.48 -12.12
CA VAL A 436 -6.65 15.93 -12.36
C VAL A 436 -7.71 16.39 -13.37
N HIS A 437 -7.87 15.72 -14.50
CA HIS A 437 -8.91 16.08 -15.47
C HIS A 437 -10.32 15.97 -14.90
N ALA A 438 -10.63 14.88 -14.20
CA ALA A 438 -11.95 14.66 -13.60
C ALA A 438 -12.26 15.72 -12.54
N TRP A 439 -11.28 16.05 -11.70
CA TRP A 439 -11.40 17.05 -10.65
C TRP A 439 -11.65 18.45 -11.22
N TYR A 440 -10.88 18.89 -12.23
CA TYR A 440 -11.11 20.19 -12.87
C TYR A 440 -12.45 20.24 -13.60
N LEU A 441 -12.83 19.17 -14.31
CA LEU A 441 -14.11 19.11 -15.00
C LEU A 441 -15.29 19.19 -14.03
N ALA A 442 -15.26 18.42 -12.95
CA ALA A 442 -16.32 18.43 -11.94
C ALA A 442 -16.43 19.80 -11.27
N ASN A 443 -15.31 20.45 -10.94
CA ASN A 443 -15.31 21.81 -10.40
C ASN A 443 -15.87 22.84 -11.38
N GLU A 444 -15.47 22.80 -12.66
CA GLU A 444 -16.00 23.74 -13.66
C GLU A 444 -17.50 23.53 -13.90
N VAL A 445 -17.96 22.28 -14.09
CA VAL A 445 -19.39 21.98 -14.26
C VAL A 445 -20.20 22.53 -13.10
N THR A 446 -19.71 22.38 -11.87
CA THR A 446 -20.45 22.85 -10.70
C THR A 446 -20.40 24.38 -10.58
N SER A 447 -19.27 25.03 -10.89
CA SER A 447 -19.16 26.50 -10.99
C SER A 447 -20.14 27.12 -11.99
N PHE A 448 -20.48 26.40 -13.07
CA PHE A 448 -21.44 26.84 -14.09
C PHE A 448 -22.88 26.34 -13.85
N GLY A 449 -23.23 26.00 -12.61
CA GLY A 449 -24.60 25.62 -12.23
C GLY A 449 -25.05 24.27 -12.81
N GLY A 450 -24.11 23.33 -12.98
CA GLY A 450 -24.38 21.99 -13.51
C GLY A 450 -24.42 21.93 -15.04
N LYS A 451 -24.09 23.02 -15.75
CA LYS A 451 -24.03 23.04 -17.22
C LYS A 451 -22.72 22.43 -17.71
N LEU A 452 -22.84 21.56 -18.71
CA LEU A 452 -21.71 20.94 -19.40
C LEU A 452 -21.76 21.31 -20.88
N ASP A 453 -20.97 22.30 -21.28
CA ASP A 453 -20.78 22.73 -22.66
C ASP A 453 -19.28 22.66 -23.07
N ASP A 454 -18.99 22.92 -24.35
CA ASP A 454 -17.64 22.85 -24.88
C ASP A 454 -16.70 23.89 -24.25
N GLY A 455 -17.23 25.04 -23.82
CA GLY A 455 -16.46 26.07 -23.12
C GLY A 455 -16.00 25.59 -21.74
N VAL A 456 -16.91 25.01 -20.96
CA VAL A 456 -16.63 24.40 -19.65
C VAL A 456 -15.59 23.27 -19.79
N ARG A 457 -15.75 22.40 -20.79
CA ARG A 457 -14.79 21.30 -21.06
C ARG A 457 -13.41 21.83 -21.43
N ASN A 458 -13.34 22.83 -22.31
CA ASN A 458 -12.07 23.39 -22.76
C ASN A 458 -11.33 24.11 -21.63
N LYS A 459 -12.05 24.89 -20.81
CA LYS A 459 -11.46 25.57 -19.65
C LYS A 459 -10.94 24.57 -18.62
N ALA A 460 -11.75 23.57 -18.25
CA ALA A 460 -11.33 22.51 -17.33
C ALA A 460 -10.08 21.77 -17.84
N LYS A 461 -10.03 21.46 -19.14
CA LYS A 461 -8.88 20.81 -19.76
C LYS A 461 -7.63 21.69 -19.72
N GLN A 462 -7.75 22.98 -20.04
CA GLN A 462 -6.63 23.92 -20.01
C GLN A 462 -6.01 24.05 -18.62
N GLU A 463 -6.82 24.21 -17.57
CA GLU A 463 -6.32 24.30 -16.19
C GLU A 463 -5.69 22.98 -15.70
N ALA A 464 -6.28 21.84 -16.09
CA ALA A 464 -5.72 20.52 -15.81
C ALA A 464 -4.37 20.30 -16.50
N ASP A 465 -4.25 20.66 -17.79
CA ASP A 465 -3.03 20.51 -18.57
C ASP A 465 -1.91 21.44 -18.05
N ASP A 466 -2.25 22.66 -17.61
CA ASP A 466 -1.31 23.58 -16.95
C ASP A 466 -0.74 22.97 -15.66
N LEU A 467 -1.61 22.43 -14.79
CA LEU A 467 -1.17 21.76 -13.57
C LEU A 467 -0.22 20.59 -13.86
N LEU A 468 -0.60 19.72 -14.80
CA LEU A 468 0.23 18.56 -15.18
C LEU A 468 1.58 19.00 -15.77
N GLN A 469 1.61 20.07 -16.55
CA GLN A 469 2.85 20.61 -17.10
C GLN A 469 3.77 21.15 -16.00
N ARG A 470 3.22 21.84 -15.00
CA ARG A 470 4.01 22.36 -13.87
C ARG A 470 4.54 21.23 -12.98
N LEU A 471 3.74 20.21 -12.71
CA LEU A 471 4.18 19.03 -11.96
C LEU A 471 5.36 18.32 -12.63
N ARG A 472 5.37 18.23 -13.96
CA ARG A 472 6.51 17.68 -14.72
C ARG A 472 7.79 18.50 -14.56
N LYS A 473 7.70 19.80 -14.29
CA LYS A 473 8.83 20.71 -14.10
C LYS A 473 9.33 20.78 -12.65
N THR A 474 8.59 20.20 -11.69
CA THR A 474 8.90 20.25 -10.25
C THR A 474 8.98 18.82 -9.69
N PRO A 475 10.14 18.13 -9.80
CA PRO A 475 10.28 16.73 -9.39
C PRO A 475 9.89 16.44 -7.94
N THR A 476 10.20 17.37 -7.03
CA THR A 476 9.85 17.29 -5.59
C THR A 476 8.35 17.18 -5.36
N LEU A 477 7.53 17.94 -6.08
CA LEU A 477 6.08 17.86 -6.01
C LEU A 477 5.51 16.68 -6.81
N SER A 478 6.12 16.35 -7.95
CA SER A 478 5.72 15.19 -8.77
C SER A 478 5.73 13.91 -7.95
N ALA A 479 6.75 13.72 -7.11
CA ALA A 479 6.85 12.57 -6.20
C ALA A 479 5.64 12.45 -5.25
N LEU A 480 5.01 13.57 -4.87
CA LEU A 480 3.86 13.58 -3.94
C LEU A 480 2.54 13.17 -4.62
N THR A 481 2.46 13.24 -5.95
CA THR A 481 1.21 13.01 -6.71
C THR A 481 0.70 11.58 -6.65
N VAL A 482 1.58 10.64 -6.25
CA VAL A 482 1.25 9.23 -6.03
C VAL A 482 0.24 9.03 -4.90
N ASN A 483 0.11 10.02 -3.99
CA ASN A 483 -0.84 10.03 -2.90
C ASN A 483 -2.08 10.89 -3.28
N PRO A 484 -3.29 10.30 -3.39
CA PRO A 484 -4.50 11.01 -3.79
C PRO A 484 -4.84 12.23 -2.93
N LEU A 485 -4.55 12.16 -1.62
CA LEU A 485 -4.75 13.31 -0.73
C LEU A 485 -3.83 14.46 -1.11
N LEU A 486 -2.53 14.21 -1.27
CA LEU A 486 -1.56 15.25 -1.64
C LEU A 486 -1.83 15.79 -3.05
N LEU A 487 -2.22 14.92 -3.99
CA LEU A 487 -2.66 15.34 -5.31
C LEU A 487 -3.88 16.27 -5.25
N THR A 488 -4.85 15.96 -4.38
CA THR A 488 -6.01 16.84 -4.15
C THR A 488 -5.58 18.18 -3.57
N MET A 489 -4.64 18.20 -2.62
CA MET A 489 -4.10 19.45 -2.06
C MET A 489 -3.39 20.28 -3.13
N ILE A 490 -2.55 19.65 -3.96
CA ILE A 490 -1.86 20.30 -5.09
C ILE A 490 -2.88 20.90 -6.06
N ALA A 491 -3.89 20.13 -6.47
CA ALA A 491 -4.92 20.61 -7.39
C ALA A 491 -5.70 21.80 -6.79
N MET A 492 -5.99 21.73 -5.49
CA MET A 492 -6.64 22.82 -4.74
C MET A 492 -5.76 24.06 -4.71
N VAL A 493 -4.51 23.98 -4.25
CA VAL A 493 -3.57 25.11 -4.22
C VAL A 493 -3.44 25.75 -5.61
N HIS A 494 -3.23 24.94 -6.64
CA HIS A 494 -3.12 25.43 -8.02
C HIS A 494 -4.33 26.24 -8.45
N ARG A 495 -5.55 25.72 -8.21
CA ARG A 495 -6.80 26.39 -8.60
C ARG A 495 -7.00 27.74 -7.89
N TYR A 496 -6.62 27.85 -6.60
CA TYR A 496 -6.85 29.09 -5.83
C TYR A 496 -5.70 30.08 -5.84
N ARG A 497 -4.45 29.64 -6.07
CA ARG A 497 -3.26 30.50 -6.07
C ARG A 497 -2.69 30.74 -7.46
N GLY A 498 -3.03 29.93 -8.46
CA GLY A 498 -2.48 30.01 -9.82
C GLY A 498 -0.99 29.66 -9.92
N GLN A 499 -0.38 29.18 -8.83
CA GLN A 499 1.01 28.76 -8.74
C GLN A 499 1.16 27.48 -7.91
N LEU A 500 2.29 26.79 -8.08
CA LEU A 500 2.67 25.65 -7.26
C LEU A 500 3.89 26.00 -6.42
N PRO A 501 3.94 25.55 -5.16
CA PRO A 501 5.12 25.71 -4.31
C PRO A 501 6.30 24.87 -4.81
N GLY A 502 7.51 25.18 -4.35
CA GLY A 502 8.72 24.41 -4.70
C GLY A 502 8.95 23.21 -3.79
N ARG A 503 8.48 23.30 -2.53
CA ARG A 503 8.73 22.31 -1.47
C ARG A 503 7.44 21.74 -0.89
N ARG A 504 7.55 20.53 -0.33
CA ARG A 504 6.45 19.85 0.37
C ARG A 504 5.91 20.64 1.56
N VAL A 505 6.79 21.29 2.33
CA VAL A 505 6.37 22.07 3.49
C VAL A 505 5.62 23.35 3.11
N GLU A 506 5.99 23.96 1.98
CA GLU A 506 5.28 25.10 1.40
C GLU A 506 3.90 24.70 0.89
N LEU A 507 3.76 23.50 0.31
CA LEU A 507 2.45 22.93 -0.05
C LEU A 507 1.51 22.85 1.16
N TYR A 508 2.01 22.38 2.30
CA TYR A 508 1.21 22.33 3.53
C TYR A 508 0.89 23.72 4.09
N ALA A 509 1.80 24.69 3.94
CA ALA A 509 1.53 26.07 4.32
C ALA A 509 0.41 26.67 3.46
N GLU A 510 0.55 26.60 2.15
CA GLU A 510 -0.38 27.20 1.20
C GLU A 510 -1.77 26.55 1.28
N ILE A 511 -1.86 25.23 1.44
CA ILE A 511 -3.15 24.56 1.60
C ILE A 511 -3.82 24.94 2.92
N CYS A 512 -3.08 25.07 4.03
CA CYS A 512 -3.66 25.54 5.29
C CYS A 512 -4.21 26.95 5.15
N ASP A 513 -3.49 27.84 4.46
CA ASP A 513 -3.95 29.21 4.22
C ASP A 513 -5.19 29.25 3.32
N VAL A 514 -5.20 28.46 2.23
CA VAL A 514 -6.37 28.33 1.34
C VAL A 514 -7.57 27.81 2.14
N LEU A 515 -7.36 26.78 2.97
CA LEU A 515 -8.41 26.18 3.79
C LEU A 515 -8.98 27.17 4.82
N LEU A 516 -8.13 27.95 5.48
CA LEU A 516 -8.55 28.86 6.53
C LEU A 516 -9.10 30.19 6.01
N GLY A 517 -8.71 30.60 4.79
CA GLY A 517 -8.99 31.94 4.26
C GLY A 517 -10.16 32.08 3.29
N HIS A 518 -10.47 31.06 2.47
CA HIS A 518 -11.16 31.33 1.19
C HIS A 518 -12.68 31.07 1.16
N TRP A 519 -13.28 30.45 2.18
CA TRP A 519 -14.68 29.99 2.06
C TRP A 519 -15.75 31.05 2.35
N ARG A 520 -15.60 31.88 3.39
CA ARG A 520 -16.68 32.82 3.80
C ARG A 520 -16.77 34.05 2.88
N GLN A 521 -15.65 34.56 2.39
CA GLN A 521 -15.61 35.69 1.46
C GLN A 521 -16.29 35.36 0.12
N ALA A 522 -16.14 34.13 -0.39
CA ALA A 522 -16.80 33.67 -1.62
C ALA A 522 -18.34 33.57 -1.48
N LYS A 523 -18.86 33.55 -0.24
CA LYS A 523 -20.31 33.59 0.07
C LYS A 523 -20.81 34.97 0.50
N GLY A 524 -19.97 36.01 0.45
CA GLY A 524 -20.33 37.36 0.90
C GLY A 524 -20.53 37.49 2.42
N ILE A 525 -20.08 36.52 3.20
CA ILE A 525 -20.15 36.53 4.67
C ILE A 525 -18.84 37.12 5.20
N GLN A 526 -18.91 38.18 6.00
CA GLN A 526 -17.72 38.72 6.66
C GLN A 526 -17.19 37.69 7.66
N ASP A 527 -15.92 37.34 7.51
CA ASP A 527 -15.23 36.46 8.45
C ASP A 527 -14.60 37.32 9.55
N ASN A 528 -14.86 37.00 10.82
CA ASN A 528 -14.36 37.79 11.95
C ASN A 528 -12.85 37.58 12.19
N LEU A 529 -12.26 36.51 11.63
CA LEU A 529 -10.84 36.19 11.73
C LEU A 529 -10.22 35.93 10.35
N THR A 530 -9.03 36.48 10.14
CA THR A 530 -8.17 36.16 9.00
C THR A 530 -7.62 34.74 9.09
N ALA A 531 -7.18 34.17 7.96
CA ALA A 531 -6.54 32.85 7.93
C ALA A 531 -5.35 32.75 8.91
N ALA A 532 -4.52 33.79 8.97
CA ALA A 532 -3.39 33.88 9.90
C ALA A 532 -3.85 33.85 11.36
N GLN A 533 -4.91 34.58 11.72
CA GLN A 533 -5.46 34.54 13.08
C GLN A 533 -6.03 33.16 13.44
N LYS A 534 -6.73 32.50 12.51
CA LYS A 534 -7.23 31.13 12.74
C LYS A 534 -6.08 30.14 12.96
N ARG A 535 -4.99 30.28 12.20
CA ARG A 535 -3.78 29.46 12.35
C ARG A 535 -3.14 29.63 13.72
N VAL A 536 -3.03 30.86 14.23
CA VAL A 536 -2.54 31.15 15.60
C VAL A 536 -3.33 30.41 16.68
N VAL A 537 -4.63 30.18 16.44
CA VAL A 537 -5.51 29.44 17.36
C VAL A 537 -5.34 27.92 17.24
N LEU A 538 -5.19 27.41 16.02
CA LEU A 538 -5.11 25.96 15.74
C LEU A 538 -3.73 25.34 16.03
N GLN A 539 -2.66 26.11 15.92
CA GLN A 539 -1.28 25.65 16.19
C GLN A 539 -1.10 25.10 17.62
N PRO A 540 -1.51 25.81 18.69
CA PRO A 540 -1.48 25.27 20.07
C PRO A 540 -2.29 23.98 20.23
N LEU A 541 -3.44 23.88 19.57
CA LEU A 541 -4.27 22.67 19.58
C LEU A 541 -3.53 21.48 18.97
N ALA A 542 -2.98 21.66 17.77
CA ALA A 542 -2.20 20.62 17.08
C ALA A 542 -0.98 20.18 17.92
N ARG A 543 -0.26 21.14 18.49
CA ARG A 543 0.89 20.88 19.38
C ARG A 543 0.50 20.05 20.60
N GLN A 544 -0.58 20.40 21.30
CA GLN A 544 -1.04 19.68 22.48
C GLN A 544 -1.48 18.24 22.13
N MET A 545 -2.18 18.07 21.00
CA MET A 545 -2.57 16.76 20.51
C MET A 545 -1.36 15.90 20.15
N MET A 546 -0.32 16.46 19.52
CA MET A 546 0.94 15.74 19.24
C MET A 546 1.66 15.30 20.52
N TYR A 547 1.80 16.18 21.52
CA TYR A 547 2.39 15.84 22.82
C TYR A 547 1.64 14.73 23.55
N SER A 548 0.31 14.72 23.43
CA SER A 548 -0.54 13.74 24.11
C SER A 548 -0.72 12.45 23.30
N ASN A 549 -0.05 12.31 22.14
CA ASN A 549 -0.27 11.23 21.15
C ASN A 549 -1.74 11.04 20.76
N LEU A 550 -2.50 12.14 20.72
CA LEU A 550 -3.94 12.17 20.42
C LEU A 550 -4.20 12.48 18.95
N ARG A 551 -5.19 11.78 18.37
CA ARG A 551 -5.81 12.13 17.09
C ARG A 551 -7.18 12.78 17.26
N ASP A 552 -7.83 12.48 18.37
CA ASP A 552 -9.15 12.96 18.76
C ASP A 552 -9.03 13.66 20.12
N ILE A 553 -9.80 14.73 20.31
CA ILE A 553 -9.80 15.53 21.54
C ILE A 553 -11.24 15.90 21.93
N PRO A 554 -11.67 15.71 23.20
CA PRO A 554 -12.97 16.18 23.67
C PRO A 554 -13.12 17.70 23.52
N ILE A 555 -14.32 18.17 23.19
CA ILE A 555 -14.61 19.58 22.95
C ILE A 555 -14.20 20.47 24.13
N ASN A 556 -14.41 20.01 25.36
CA ASN A 556 -14.05 20.75 26.56
C ASN A 556 -12.54 20.97 26.67
N GLU A 557 -11.74 19.96 26.36
CA GLU A 557 -10.28 20.06 26.36
C GLU A 557 -9.79 20.93 25.19
N ALA A 558 -10.38 20.75 24.00
CA ALA A 558 -10.08 21.59 22.84
C ALA A 558 -10.35 23.07 23.14
N MET A 559 -11.51 23.38 23.74
CA MET A 559 -11.91 24.74 24.14
C MET A 559 -10.92 25.34 25.16
N GLN A 560 -10.49 24.56 26.16
CA GLN A 560 -9.49 25.02 27.13
C GLN A 560 -8.19 25.45 26.44
N ILE A 561 -7.74 24.71 25.43
CA ILE A 561 -6.51 25.01 24.69
C ILE A 561 -6.67 26.26 23.81
N ILE A 562 -7.79 26.40 23.10
CA ILE A 562 -7.98 27.49 22.12
C ILE A 562 -8.49 28.80 22.73
N ASN A 563 -9.08 28.78 23.93
CA ASN A 563 -9.63 29.97 24.60
C ASN A 563 -8.59 31.09 24.79
N GLY A 564 -7.39 30.74 25.25
CA GLY A 564 -6.29 31.70 25.41
C GLY A 564 -5.88 32.34 24.08
N PRO A 565 -5.53 31.55 23.05
CA PRO A 565 -5.26 32.03 21.70
C PRO A 565 -6.39 32.88 21.09
N LEU A 566 -7.66 32.50 21.27
CA LEU A 566 -8.82 33.25 20.76
C LEU A 566 -8.91 34.66 21.34
N LYS A 567 -8.70 34.80 22.66
CA LYS A 567 -8.65 36.11 23.32
C LYS A 567 -7.54 36.99 22.76
N ARG A 568 -6.39 36.42 22.40
CA ARG A 568 -5.26 37.17 21.80
C ARG A 568 -5.55 37.67 20.39
N VAL A 569 -6.39 36.98 19.62
CA VAL A 569 -6.80 37.42 18.27
C VAL A 569 -8.06 38.29 18.28
N GLY A 570 -8.56 38.68 19.46
CA GLY A 570 -9.64 39.66 19.63
C GLY A 570 -11.03 39.07 19.82
N LEU A 571 -11.19 37.75 19.99
CA LEU A 571 -12.47 37.12 20.31
C LEU A 571 -12.54 36.80 21.81
N VAL A 572 -13.41 37.51 22.52
CA VAL A 572 -13.48 37.49 23.99
C VAL A 572 -14.76 36.86 24.54
N ASP A 573 -15.72 36.53 23.67
CA ASP A 573 -17.01 35.94 24.05
C ASP A 573 -16.84 34.55 24.66
N GLU A 574 -17.67 34.19 25.65
CA GLU A 574 -17.58 32.88 26.32
C GLU A 574 -17.86 31.71 25.36
N GLU A 575 -18.70 31.91 24.35
CA GLU A 575 -19.02 30.92 23.31
C GLU A 575 -18.05 30.96 22.11
N ALA A 576 -17.03 31.82 22.14
CA ALA A 576 -16.13 32.02 21.00
C ALA A 576 -15.39 30.74 20.60
N ALA A 577 -15.00 29.90 21.56
CA ALA A 577 -14.28 28.65 21.29
C ALA A 577 -15.15 27.61 20.57
N GLN A 578 -16.38 27.39 21.05
CA GLN A 578 -17.31 26.46 20.40
C GLN A 578 -17.74 26.96 19.01
N THR A 579 -17.98 28.27 18.89
CA THR A 579 -18.30 28.91 17.61
C THR A 579 -17.13 28.78 16.65
N PHE A 580 -15.90 29.02 17.11
CA PHE A 580 -14.69 28.88 16.28
C PHE A 580 -14.50 27.46 15.75
N LEU A 581 -14.65 26.43 16.58
CA LEU A 581 -14.52 25.03 16.16
C LEU A 581 -15.58 24.69 15.09
N SER A 582 -16.84 25.03 15.37
CA SER A 582 -17.97 24.85 14.45
C SER A 582 -17.76 25.60 13.14
N ASP A 583 -17.22 26.82 13.22
CA ASP A 583 -16.90 27.66 12.06
C ASP A 583 -15.79 27.06 11.21
N VAL A 584 -14.69 26.60 11.81
CA VAL A 584 -13.58 25.96 11.10
C VAL A 584 -14.04 24.67 10.43
N GLN A 585 -14.85 23.85 11.09
CA GLN A 585 -15.46 22.65 10.50
C GLN A 585 -16.38 22.99 9.32
N ALA A 586 -17.29 23.96 9.50
CA ALA A 586 -18.26 24.32 8.46
C ALA A 586 -17.61 24.98 7.24
N SER A 587 -16.56 25.79 7.47
CA SER A 587 -15.95 26.63 6.44
C SER A 587 -14.75 26.00 5.74
N SER A 588 -13.83 25.39 6.50
CA SER A 588 -12.59 24.83 5.95
C SER A 588 -12.62 23.31 5.87
N GLY A 589 -13.36 22.68 6.78
CA GLY A 589 -13.30 21.23 6.99
C GLY A 589 -11.93 20.71 7.42
N LEU A 590 -11.02 21.61 7.85
CA LEU A 590 -9.70 21.27 8.40
C LEU A 590 -9.83 20.57 9.77
N LEU A 591 -10.89 20.91 10.52
CA LEU A 591 -11.32 20.19 11.71
C LEU A 591 -12.63 19.45 11.44
N LEU A 592 -12.80 18.32 12.10
CA LEU A 592 -14.01 17.51 12.05
C LEU A 592 -14.42 17.13 13.46
N GLU A 593 -15.72 17.18 13.72
CA GLU A 593 -16.33 16.48 14.84
C GLU A 593 -16.48 15.01 14.44
N SER A 594 -15.74 14.12 15.10
CA SER A 594 -15.73 12.68 14.81
C SER A 594 -16.92 11.98 15.45
N GLU A 595 -17.23 12.36 16.69
CA GLU A 595 -18.40 11.97 17.46
C GLU A 595 -18.92 13.20 18.19
N GLN A 596 -20.16 13.14 18.70
CA GLN A 596 -20.77 14.27 19.40
C GLN A 596 -19.86 14.74 20.55
N GLY A 597 -19.33 15.96 20.43
CA GLY A 597 -18.40 16.55 21.39
C GLY A 597 -16.95 16.08 21.30
N VAL A 598 -16.53 15.38 20.24
CA VAL A 598 -15.14 14.93 20.02
C VAL A 598 -14.61 15.43 18.68
N TRP A 599 -13.46 16.10 18.72
CA TRP A 599 -12.91 16.86 17.60
C TRP A 599 -11.56 16.29 17.13
N ARG A 600 -11.25 16.44 15.84
CA ARG A 600 -9.97 16.03 15.25
C ARG A 600 -9.57 16.93 14.09
N PHE A 601 -8.30 16.88 13.69
CA PHE A 601 -7.90 17.34 12.36
C PHE A 601 -8.39 16.36 11.28
N ALA A 602 -8.80 16.91 10.15
CA ALA A 602 -9.17 16.19 8.92
C ALA A 602 -8.13 15.13 8.52
N HIS A 603 -6.86 15.48 8.67
CA HIS A 603 -5.74 14.59 8.42
C HIS A 603 -4.62 14.81 9.42
N LEU A 604 -3.93 13.72 9.81
CA LEU A 604 -2.79 13.78 10.72
C LEU A 604 -1.68 14.70 10.19
N THR A 605 -1.45 14.75 8.88
CA THR A 605 -0.43 15.63 8.30
C THR A 605 -0.70 17.12 8.51
N PHE A 606 -1.98 17.52 8.68
CA PHE A 606 -2.30 18.91 9.06
C PHE A 606 -1.96 19.16 10.53
N GLN A 607 -2.24 18.19 11.40
CA GLN A 607 -1.82 18.24 12.80
C GLN A 607 -0.29 18.27 12.91
N GLU A 608 0.41 17.40 12.19
CA GLU A 608 1.88 17.33 12.16
C GLU A 608 2.49 18.64 11.64
N TYR A 609 1.94 19.21 10.56
CA TYR A 609 2.37 20.50 10.02
C TYR A 609 2.11 21.67 10.98
N LEU A 610 0.88 21.79 11.51
CA LEU A 610 0.53 22.88 12.43
C LEU A 610 1.30 22.79 13.75
N ALA A 611 1.59 21.57 14.23
CA ALA A 611 2.47 21.36 15.37
C ALA A 611 3.90 21.79 15.04
N ALA A 612 4.47 21.37 13.90
CA ALA A 612 5.80 21.82 13.47
C ALA A 612 5.87 23.35 13.38
N ALA A 613 4.88 23.97 12.72
CA ALA A 613 4.77 25.42 12.61
C ALA A 613 4.67 26.12 13.97
N HIS A 614 3.97 25.53 14.95
CA HIS A 614 3.92 26.07 16.32
C HIS A 614 5.31 26.16 16.95
N PHE A 615 6.13 25.10 16.86
CA PHE A 615 7.47 25.09 17.43
C PHE A 615 8.40 26.09 16.76
N VAL A 616 8.29 26.21 15.43
CA VAL A 616 9.08 27.17 14.63
C VAL A 616 8.70 28.61 14.99
N GLU A 617 7.41 28.94 14.95
CA GLU A 617 6.93 30.33 15.10
C GLU A 617 6.96 30.83 16.54
N GLN A 618 6.70 29.96 17.53
CA GLN A 618 6.75 30.33 18.95
C GLN A 618 8.14 30.15 19.59
N GLN A 619 9.12 29.62 18.84
CA GLN A 619 10.45 29.28 19.35
C GLN A 619 10.42 28.45 20.64
N THR A 620 9.46 27.52 20.73
CA THR A 620 9.30 26.67 21.91
C THR A 620 10.25 25.48 21.85
N ALA A 621 10.89 25.15 22.97
CA ALA A 621 11.79 24.01 23.05
C ALA A 621 11.01 22.68 22.92
N LEU A 622 11.54 21.78 22.10
CA LEU A 622 11.16 20.37 22.07
C LEU A 622 12.06 19.59 23.04
N ASP A 623 11.50 18.61 23.76
CA ASP A 623 12.32 17.61 24.43
C ASP A 623 12.84 16.62 23.38
N TRP A 624 14.03 16.91 22.85
CA TRP A 624 14.59 16.16 21.74
C TRP A 624 14.77 14.67 22.05
N ASN A 625 15.12 14.31 23.29
CA ASN A 625 15.39 12.92 23.66
C ASN A 625 14.14 12.04 23.57
N GLU A 626 12.99 12.60 23.92
CA GLU A 626 11.70 11.92 23.84
C GLU A 626 11.20 11.79 22.40
N VAL A 627 11.39 12.84 21.58
CA VAL A 627 10.77 12.91 20.24
C VAL A 627 11.59 12.25 19.13
N VAL A 628 12.93 12.33 19.13
CA VAL A 628 13.75 11.82 17.99
C VAL A 628 13.71 10.30 17.86
N ASN A 629 13.53 9.60 18.97
CA ASN A 629 13.42 8.14 19.01
C ASN A 629 12.01 7.64 18.72
N ASN A 630 11.01 8.53 18.74
CA ASN A 630 9.61 8.17 18.58
C ASN A 630 9.16 8.45 17.14
N SER A 631 8.84 7.37 16.40
CA SER A 631 8.38 7.48 15.01
C SER A 631 7.11 8.30 14.82
N TRP A 632 6.30 8.50 15.88
CA TRP A 632 5.13 9.40 15.86
C TRP A 632 5.53 10.85 15.50
N TRP A 633 6.73 11.27 15.89
CA TRP A 633 7.21 12.63 15.70
C TRP A 633 8.01 12.82 14.42
N HIS A 634 8.49 11.76 13.78
CA HIS A 634 9.43 11.86 12.65
C HIS A 634 8.94 12.77 11.53
N GLU A 635 7.65 12.68 11.17
CA GLU A 635 7.08 13.55 10.14
C GLU A 635 7.01 15.02 10.60
N THR A 636 6.58 15.28 11.83
CA THR A 636 6.60 16.62 12.43
C THR A 636 8.03 17.18 12.50
N LEU A 637 9.02 16.36 12.83
CA LEU A 637 10.42 16.75 12.93
C LEU A 637 11.05 17.04 11.56
N ARG A 638 10.69 16.27 10.52
CA ARG A 638 11.06 16.59 9.12
C ARG A 638 10.44 17.89 8.64
N LEU A 639 9.14 18.09 8.90
CA LEU A 639 8.45 19.35 8.60
C LEU A 639 9.01 20.53 9.41
N TYR A 640 9.48 20.30 10.64
CA TYR A 640 10.19 21.29 11.45
C TYR A 640 11.55 21.63 10.83
N ALA A 641 12.37 20.64 10.48
CA ALA A 641 13.67 20.81 9.84
C ALA A 641 13.56 21.58 8.51
N ALA A 642 12.48 21.36 7.77
CA ALA A 642 12.20 22.07 6.52
C ALA A 642 11.78 23.54 6.70
N GLN A 643 11.54 24.00 7.94
CA GLN A 643 11.07 25.37 8.25
C GLN A 643 12.04 26.17 9.12
N ALA A 644 12.76 25.51 10.03
CA ALA A 644 13.69 26.10 10.99
C ALA A 644 15.15 25.66 10.74
N ASP A 645 16.05 26.19 11.57
CA ASP A 645 17.39 25.64 11.73
C ASP A 645 17.30 24.23 12.32
N ALA A 646 17.70 23.24 11.53
CA ALA A 646 17.66 21.83 11.91
C ALA A 646 18.82 21.43 12.83
N THR A 647 19.77 22.33 13.11
CA THR A 647 20.98 22.03 13.90
C THR A 647 20.68 21.39 15.26
N PRO A 648 19.76 21.92 16.10
CA PRO A 648 19.49 21.31 17.40
C PRO A 648 18.84 19.92 17.30
N LEU A 649 17.97 19.72 16.31
CA LEU A 649 17.32 18.43 16.04
C LEU A 649 18.36 17.39 15.61
N VAL A 650 19.20 17.76 14.64
CA VAL A 650 20.22 16.86 14.09
C VAL A 650 21.27 16.53 15.16
N GLN A 651 21.68 17.51 15.97
CA GLN A 651 22.58 17.28 17.10
C GLN A 651 21.97 16.28 18.09
N ALA A 652 20.70 16.44 18.47
CA ALA A 652 20.05 15.50 19.37
C ALA A 652 19.93 14.09 18.78
N CYS A 653 19.75 13.98 17.46
CA CYS A 653 19.77 12.69 16.79
C CYS A 653 21.15 12.02 16.86
N LEU A 654 22.23 12.79 16.67
CA LEU A 654 23.61 12.32 16.84
C LEU A 654 23.88 11.91 18.29
N ASP A 655 23.46 12.70 19.27
CA ASP A 655 23.66 12.44 20.69
C ASP A 655 22.95 11.15 21.15
N ASN A 656 21.78 10.84 20.57
CA ASN A 656 21.03 9.62 20.89
C ASN A 656 21.62 8.34 20.26
N ASN A 657 22.32 8.47 19.13
CA ASN A 657 23.07 7.41 18.47
C ASN A 657 22.31 6.08 18.27
N ARG A 658 21.00 6.14 17.95
CA ARG A 658 20.18 4.98 17.59
C ARG A 658 19.89 4.98 16.09
N VAL A 659 19.67 3.81 15.50
CA VAL A 659 19.34 3.66 14.07
C VAL A 659 18.18 4.58 13.65
N THR A 660 17.12 4.64 14.45
CA THR A 660 15.92 5.46 14.18
C THR A 660 16.24 6.95 14.17
N ALA A 661 17.02 7.42 15.14
CA ALA A 661 17.43 8.82 15.25
C ALA A 661 18.45 9.21 14.16
N LEU A 662 19.43 8.36 13.86
CA LEU A 662 20.41 8.61 12.79
C LEU A 662 19.77 8.56 11.40
N THR A 663 18.77 7.70 11.20
CA THR A 663 17.97 7.71 9.95
C THR A 663 17.21 9.03 9.83
N LEU A 664 16.62 9.54 10.91
CA LEU A 664 15.97 10.85 10.92
C LEU A 664 16.99 11.98 10.65
N ALA A 665 18.17 11.95 11.27
CA ALA A 665 19.24 12.91 11.02
C ALA A 665 19.63 12.93 9.54
N ALA A 666 19.73 11.76 8.93
CA ALA A 666 20.09 11.61 7.54
C ALA A 666 18.95 12.09 6.61
N ASP A 667 17.69 11.74 6.90
CA ASP A 667 16.51 12.28 6.17
C ASP A 667 16.46 13.83 6.29
N CYS A 668 16.85 14.41 7.44
CA CYS A 668 16.93 15.85 7.64
C CYS A 668 18.02 16.52 6.80
N LEU A 669 19.09 15.82 6.39
CA LEU A 669 20.12 16.42 5.53
C LEU A 669 19.56 16.88 4.18
N ASP A 670 18.60 16.13 3.64
CA ASP A 670 17.98 16.37 2.34
C ASP A 670 16.83 17.39 2.44
N GLU A 671 16.08 17.37 3.55
CA GLU A 671 14.86 18.16 3.70
C GLU A 671 15.06 19.48 4.47
N ALA A 672 16.18 19.67 5.17
CA ALA A 672 16.41 20.84 6.01
C ALA A 672 16.36 22.16 5.23
N ARG A 673 15.91 23.23 5.89
CA ARG A 673 16.01 24.59 5.35
C ARG A 673 17.40 25.18 5.62
N GLU A 674 17.86 25.04 6.85
CA GLU A 674 19.15 25.52 7.35
C GLU A 674 19.72 24.46 8.29
N LEU A 675 21.03 24.24 8.21
CA LEU A 675 21.75 23.30 9.04
C LEU A 675 23.20 23.77 9.12
N ASP A 676 23.74 23.87 10.34
CA ASP A 676 25.13 24.24 10.58
C ASP A 676 26.09 23.33 9.81
N ALA A 677 27.12 23.91 9.20
CA ALA A 677 28.05 23.19 8.36
C ALA A 677 28.90 22.17 9.14
N MET A 678 29.22 22.45 10.41
CA MET A 678 29.93 21.49 11.26
C MET A 678 29.02 20.34 11.63
N VAL A 679 27.77 20.58 12.03
CA VAL A 679 26.81 19.51 12.34
C VAL A 679 26.46 18.69 11.10
N ARG A 680 26.31 19.33 9.94
CA ARG A 680 26.17 18.63 8.65
C ARG A 680 27.35 17.69 8.41
N SER A 681 28.55 18.22 8.55
CA SER A 681 29.79 17.44 8.42
C SER A 681 29.86 16.33 9.47
N GLN A 682 29.38 16.56 10.70
CA GLN A 682 29.34 15.55 11.75
C GLN A 682 28.37 14.41 11.41
N VAL A 683 27.19 14.68 10.84
CA VAL A 683 26.32 13.59 10.35
C VAL A 683 27.00 12.85 9.22
N GLU A 684 27.57 13.56 8.24
CA GLU A 684 28.28 12.94 7.12
C GLU A 684 29.45 12.07 7.64
N ILE A 685 30.27 12.58 8.57
CA ILE A 685 31.34 11.86 9.29
C ILE A 685 30.76 10.68 10.08
N HIS A 686 29.68 10.87 10.82
CA HIS A 686 29.06 9.81 11.62
C HIS A 686 28.45 8.71 10.73
N LEU A 687 28.14 9.01 9.47
CA LEU A 687 27.68 8.06 8.46
C LEU A 687 28.82 7.49 7.61
N ILE A 688 29.95 8.20 7.48
CA ILE A 688 31.10 7.85 6.64
C ILE A 688 32.29 7.34 7.45
N ASP A 689 32.85 8.13 8.35
CA ASP A 689 34.03 7.79 9.15
C ASP A 689 33.73 6.63 10.10
N ASN A 690 32.51 6.56 10.63
CA ASN A 690 32.11 5.42 11.44
C ASN A 690 32.01 4.12 10.63
N LEU A 691 31.92 4.16 9.29
CA LEU A 691 32.02 2.93 8.50
C LEU A 691 33.37 2.27 8.69
N GLU A 692 34.43 3.04 8.97
CA GLU A 692 35.80 2.56 9.22
C GLU A 692 36.21 2.58 10.69
N SER A 693 35.27 2.76 11.61
CA SER A 693 35.58 2.79 13.05
C SER A 693 36.28 1.50 13.52
N ASP A 694 37.23 1.63 14.45
CA ASP A 694 37.81 0.48 15.14
C ASP A 694 36.78 -0.21 16.06
N GLU A 695 35.66 0.45 16.40
CA GLU A 695 34.56 -0.11 17.18
C GLU A 695 33.55 -0.83 16.27
N PRO A 696 33.39 -2.18 16.36
CA PRO A 696 32.50 -2.94 15.47
C PRO A 696 31.04 -2.48 15.50
N GLN A 697 30.55 -2.07 16.68
CA GLN A 697 29.17 -1.59 16.85
C GLN A 697 28.88 -0.30 16.06
N ARG A 698 29.85 0.64 16.00
CA ARG A 698 29.70 1.88 15.23
C ARG A 698 29.76 1.62 13.74
N ARG A 699 30.65 0.73 13.29
CA ARG A 699 30.71 0.28 11.88
C ARG A 699 29.41 -0.35 11.44
N GLN A 700 28.88 -1.28 12.23
CA GLN A 700 27.62 -1.94 11.93
C GLN A 700 26.49 -0.93 11.83
N LEU A 701 26.35 -0.02 12.80
CA LEU A 701 25.32 1.01 12.80
C LEU A 701 25.41 1.92 11.57
N ALA A 702 26.60 2.42 11.23
CA ALA A 702 26.79 3.29 10.06
C ALA A 702 26.47 2.56 8.75
N ALA A 703 26.91 1.29 8.62
CA ALA A 703 26.60 0.47 7.45
C ALA A 703 25.09 0.17 7.36
N GLU A 704 24.40 -0.05 8.49
CA GLU A 704 22.95 -0.28 8.52
C GLU A 704 22.17 0.95 8.07
N VAL A 705 22.56 2.16 8.50
CA VAL A 705 21.95 3.40 8.05
C VAL A 705 22.18 3.60 6.55
N ARG A 706 23.41 3.38 6.06
CA ARG A 706 23.76 3.52 4.64
C ARG A 706 22.97 2.55 3.76
N LEU A 707 22.91 1.27 4.16
CA LEU A 707 22.13 0.26 3.45
C LEU A 707 20.64 0.63 3.45
N SER A 708 20.08 1.09 4.57
CA SER A 708 18.69 1.55 4.67
C SER A 708 18.39 2.70 3.70
N GLN A 709 19.27 3.70 3.61
CA GLN A 709 19.14 4.80 2.66
C GLN A 709 19.20 4.33 1.21
N ARG A 710 20.17 3.49 0.85
CA ARG A 710 20.29 2.90 -0.49
C ARG A 710 19.03 2.16 -0.91
N LEU A 711 18.48 1.34 -0.02
CA LEU A 711 17.27 0.58 -0.32
C LEU A 711 16.04 1.48 -0.49
N LYS A 712 16.03 2.71 0.03
CA LYS A 712 14.97 3.70 -0.22
C LYS A 712 15.13 4.41 -1.57
N SER A 713 16.35 4.55 -2.09
CA SER A 713 16.67 5.36 -3.27
C SER A 713 16.83 4.59 -4.59
N LEU A 714 16.40 3.31 -4.64
CA LEU A 714 16.50 2.52 -5.86
C LEU A 714 15.73 3.15 -7.03
N GLN A 715 16.35 3.15 -8.22
CA GLN A 715 15.75 3.69 -9.42
C GLN A 715 14.65 2.76 -9.93
N ARG A 716 13.47 3.30 -10.18
CA ARG A 716 12.38 2.52 -10.75
C ARG A 716 12.66 2.16 -12.21
N VAL A 717 12.61 0.87 -12.51
CA VAL A 717 12.70 0.31 -13.88
C VAL A 717 11.29 0.19 -14.44
N ASP A 718 10.40 -0.48 -13.70
CA ASP A 718 9.00 -0.68 -14.06
C ASP A 718 8.09 -0.86 -12.82
N GLU A 719 6.96 -1.54 -12.99
CA GLU A 719 5.97 -1.80 -11.96
C GLU A 719 6.44 -2.78 -10.87
N HIS A 720 7.37 -3.68 -11.20
CA HIS A 720 7.80 -4.78 -10.36
C HIS A 720 9.29 -4.75 -10.04
N ARG A 721 10.06 -3.93 -10.77
CA ARG A 721 11.51 -3.92 -10.69
C ARG A 721 12.03 -2.52 -10.42
N GLU A 722 12.93 -2.44 -9.45
CA GLU A 722 13.77 -1.28 -9.21
C GLU A 722 15.22 -1.72 -9.22
N ILE A 723 16.09 -0.90 -9.79
CA ILE A 723 17.50 -1.20 -9.94
C ILE A 723 18.32 -0.20 -9.13
N ASP A 724 19.35 -0.71 -8.46
CA ASP A 724 20.38 0.13 -7.89
C ASP A 724 21.30 0.64 -9.01
N LEU A 725 21.47 1.96 -9.10
CA LEU A 725 22.39 2.58 -10.06
C LEU A 725 23.83 2.64 -9.52
N ALA A 726 24.04 2.41 -8.23
CA ALA A 726 25.35 2.34 -7.60
C ALA A 726 25.71 0.90 -7.26
N TYR A 727 27.00 0.64 -7.11
CA TYR A 727 27.48 -0.64 -6.59
C TYR A 727 27.36 -0.70 -5.07
N ILE A 728 27.11 -1.90 -4.54
CA ILE A 728 27.19 -2.19 -3.09
C ILE A 728 28.62 -1.91 -2.62
N THR A 729 28.76 -1.26 -1.46
CA THR A 729 30.08 -0.93 -0.91
C THR A 729 30.64 -2.04 -0.02
N CYS A 730 31.94 -2.00 0.24
CA CYS A 730 32.61 -2.91 1.18
C CYS A 730 31.93 -2.90 2.56
N ALA A 731 31.58 -1.73 3.10
CA ALA A 731 30.93 -1.62 4.40
C ALA A 731 29.51 -2.23 4.44
N GLU A 732 28.73 -2.07 3.37
CA GLU A 732 27.39 -2.68 3.28
C GLU A 732 27.47 -4.20 3.16
N TYR A 733 28.43 -4.71 2.38
CA TYR A 733 28.68 -6.14 2.26
C TYR A 733 29.25 -6.74 3.57
N GLN A 734 29.96 -5.96 4.39
CA GLN A 734 30.47 -6.39 5.69
C GLN A 734 29.34 -6.81 6.65
N LEU A 735 28.17 -6.14 6.61
CA LEU A 735 27.01 -6.54 7.40
C LEU A 735 26.59 -7.99 7.12
N PHE A 736 26.58 -8.37 5.85
CA PHE A 736 26.30 -9.73 5.41
C PHE A 736 27.35 -10.71 5.90
N LEU A 737 28.63 -10.35 5.79
CA LEU A 737 29.74 -11.18 6.27
C LEU A 737 29.68 -11.42 7.77
N ASP A 738 29.39 -10.39 8.55
CA ASP A 738 29.39 -10.46 10.01
C ASP A 738 28.24 -11.34 10.52
N GLU A 739 27.04 -11.22 9.93
CA GLU A 739 25.90 -12.08 10.29
C GLU A 739 26.10 -13.53 9.84
N LYS A 740 26.51 -13.75 8.59
CA LYS A 740 26.75 -15.11 8.10
C LYS A 740 27.88 -15.81 8.83
N ARG A 741 28.92 -15.07 9.22
CA ARG A 741 29.99 -15.63 10.06
C ARG A 741 29.49 -16.02 11.45
N ALA A 742 28.56 -15.28 12.04
CA ALA A 742 27.93 -15.66 13.30
C ALA A 742 27.11 -16.96 13.17
N GLU A 743 26.59 -17.25 11.97
CA GLU A 743 25.91 -18.51 11.61
C GLU A 743 26.88 -19.65 11.21
N GLY A 744 28.19 -19.37 11.10
CA GLY A 744 29.20 -20.33 10.66
C GLY A 744 29.34 -20.48 9.14
N GLU A 745 28.77 -19.55 8.36
CA GLU A 745 28.92 -19.48 6.91
C GLU A 745 29.96 -18.39 6.50
N TYR A 746 30.69 -18.61 5.40
CA TYR A 746 31.83 -17.77 5.00
C TYR A 746 31.73 -17.33 3.53
N TYR A 747 31.58 -16.03 3.28
CA TYR A 747 31.38 -15.43 1.95
C TYR A 747 32.39 -14.31 1.62
N GLN A 748 33.56 -14.34 2.26
CA GLN A 748 34.59 -13.33 2.12
C GLN A 748 35.25 -13.38 0.73
N PRO A 749 35.50 -12.22 0.07
CA PRO A 749 36.23 -12.20 -1.19
C PRO A 749 37.61 -12.88 -1.10
N ASP A 750 37.96 -13.67 -2.11
CA ASP A 750 39.14 -14.54 -2.09
C ASP A 750 40.49 -13.85 -1.86
N HIS A 751 40.57 -12.58 -2.26
CA HIS A 751 41.77 -11.74 -2.20
C HIS A 751 41.86 -10.91 -0.92
N TRP A 752 40.84 -10.93 -0.06
CA TRP A 752 40.92 -10.30 1.26
C TRP A 752 41.76 -11.17 2.19
N THR A 753 42.71 -10.52 2.87
CA THR A 753 43.61 -11.16 3.84
C THR A 753 43.02 -11.21 5.24
N GLU A 754 42.12 -10.28 5.58
CA GLU A 754 41.44 -10.18 6.87
C GLU A 754 39.94 -10.36 6.75
N TYR A 755 39.29 -10.63 7.88
CA TYR A 755 37.84 -10.88 7.98
C TYR A 755 36.97 -9.63 7.79
N THR A 756 37.61 -8.46 7.71
CA THR A 756 37.01 -7.15 7.46
C THR A 756 37.60 -6.58 6.17
N PHE A 757 36.86 -5.65 5.55
CA PHE A 757 37.38 -4.93 4.38
C PHE A 757 38.68 -4.16 4.71
N PRO A 758 39.56 -3.93 3.72
CA PRO A 758 40.79 -3.15 3.92
C PRO A 758 40.51 -1.71 4.37
N ASN A 759 41.32 -1.17 5.29
CA ASN A 759 41.20 0.23 5.72
C ASN A 759 41.26 1.20 4.53
N GLY A 760 40.44 2.25 4.56
CA GLY A 760 40.27 3.23 3.49
C GLY A 760 39.31 2.82 2.37
N THR A 761 38.72 1.61 2.42
CA THR A 761 37.88 1.07 1.33
C THR A 761 36.40 0.92 1.68
N ALA A 762 35.93 1.38 2.84
CA ALA A 762 34.54 1.18 3.29
C ALA A 762 33.47 1.64 2.28
N GLN A 763 33.74 2.76 1.62
CA GLN A 763 32.85 3.36 0.62
C GLN A 763 33.11 2.87 -0.80
N GLU A 764 34.22 2.19 -1.04
CA GLU A 764 34.52 1.64 -2.36
C GLU A 764 33.54 0.52 -2.70
N PRO A 765 33.19 0.35 -3.99
CA PRO A 765 32.44 -0.80 -4.44
C PRO A 765 33.09 -2.10 -3.98
N ILE A 766 32.31 -3.03 -3.44
CA ILE A 766 32.80 -4.38 -3.18
C ILE A 766 33.21 -5.01 -4.51
N ARG A 767 34.43 -5.57 -4.57
CA ARG A 767 34.98 -6.16 -5.79
C ARG A 767 35.45 -7.59 -5.56
N GLY A 768 35.57 -8.34 -6.64
CA GLY A 768 36.15 -9.69 -6.62
C GLY A 768 35.30 -10.69 -5.86
N VAL A 769 34.00 -10.42 -5.74
CA VAL A 769 33.00 -11.33 -5.15
C VAL A 769 32.72 -12.46 -6.13
N ARG A 770 32.47 -13.67 -5.63
CA ARG A 770 32.01 -14.79 -6.45
C ARG A 770 30.56 -14.58 -6.85
N ASP A 771 30.14 -15.20 -7.94
CA ASP A 771 28.75 -15.17 -8.40
C ASP A 771 27.78 -15.73 -7.35
N GLU A 772 28.08 -16.89 -6.77
CA GLU A 772 27.28 -17.50 -5.70
C GLU A 772 27.21 -16.62 -4.44
N ASP A 773 28.33 -15.98 -4.07
CA ASP A 773 28.39 -15.10 -2.89
C ASP A 773 27.56 -13.82 -3.12
N ALA A 774 27.58 -13.30 -4.35
CA ALA A 774 26.76 -12.15 -4.76
C ALA A 774 25.27 -12.51 -4.75
N GLU A 775 24.91 -13.72 -5.19
CA GLU A 775 23.55 -14.25 -5.07
C GLU A 775 23.14 -14.48 -3.61
N ALA A 776 24.04 -15.02 -2.78
CA ALA A 776 23.82 -15.23 -1.35
C ALA A 776 23.59 -13.90 -0.61
N PHE A 777 24.32 -12.84 -0.96
CA PHE A 777 24.07 -11.49 -0.48
C PHE A 777 22.66 -10.99 -0.83
N CYS A 778 22.23 -11.18 -2.09
CA CYS A 778 20.87 -10.86 -2.51
C CYS A 778 19.82 -11.66 -1.70
N LYS A 779 20.02 -12.96 -1.49
CA LYS A 779 19.14 -13.82 -0.67
C LYS A 779 19.10 -13.36 0.79
N TRP A 780 20.24 -12.97 1.35
CA TRP A 780 20.32 -12.41 2.70
C TRP A 780 19.55 -11.09 2.83
N LEU A 781 19.64 -10.20 1.83
CA LEU A 781 18.81 -8.98 1.80
C LEU A 781 17.32 -9.31 1.78
N CYS A 782 16.90 -10.37 1.07
CA CYS A 782 15.52 -10.85 1.09
C CYS A 782 15.10 -11.29 2.50
N GLN A 783 15.97 -11.99 3.23
CA GLN A 783 15.68 -12.51 4.58
C GLN A 783 15.53 -11.39 5.61
N ARG A 784 16.36 -10.34 5.52
CA ARG A 784 16.32 -9.19 6.44
C ARG A 784 15.09 -8.31 6.27
N GLN A 785 14.56 -8.25 5.05
CA GLN A 785 13.26 -7.63 4.82
C GLN A 785 12.19 -8.65 5.19
N SER A 786 11.59 -8.52 6.37
CA SER A 786 10.47 -9.31 6.88
C SER A 786 9.19 -9.23 6.00
N GLY A 787 9.25 -9.57 4.72
CA GLY A 787 8.26 -9.26 3.68
C GLY A 787 8.29 -10.27 2.54
N CYS A 788 7.47 -11.33 2.59
CA CYS A 788 7.36 -12.44 1.62
C CYS A 788 7.10 -12.11 0.12
N GLN A 789 7.29 -10.87 -0.38
CA GLN A 789 7.28 -10.58 -1.84
C GLN A 789 8.39 -9.63 -2.31
N ILE A 790 9.40 -9.32 -1.49
CA ILE A 790 10.55 -8.53 -1.97
C ILE A 790 11.70 -9.50 -2.22
N HIS A 791 11.99 -9.72 -3.49
CA HIS A 791 13.10 -10.54 -3.94
C HIS A 791 14.20 -9.63 -4.49
N TYR A 792 15.33 -9.58 -3.80
CA TYR A 792 16.54 -8.99 -4.35
C TYR A 792 17.26 -10.04 -5.19
N ARG A 793 17.69 -9.65 -6.39
CA ARG A 793 18.52 -10.46 -7.27
C ARG A 793 19.60 -9.62 -7.94
N LEU A 794 20.49 -10.30 -8.64
CA LEU A 794 21.43 -9.67 -9.56
C LEU A 794 20.70 -9.19 -10.83
N PRO A 795 21.11 -8.07 -11.45
CA PRO A 795 20.50 -7.55 -12.67
C PRO A 795 20.65 -8.49 -13.87
N TYR A 796 19.79 -8.36 -14.87
CA TYR A 796 20.02 -8.95 -16.20
C TYR A 796 20.90 -8.04 -17.05
N HIS A 797 21.54 -8.60 -18.08
CA HIS A 797 22.40 -7.85 -19.00
C HIS A 797 21.68 -6.64 -19.64
N ALA A 798 20.42 -6.79 -20.02
CA ALA A 798 19.62 -5.70 -20.56
C ALA A 798 19.42 -4.56 -19.55
N GLU A 799 19.23 -4.89 -18.26
CA GLU A 799 19.00 -3.91 -17.20
C GLU A 799 20.27 -3.09 -16.91
N ILE A 800 21.46 -3.70 -16.94
CA ILE A 800 22.72 -2.96 -16.82
C ILE A 800 22.93 -1.99 -17.99
N ARG A 801 22.59 -2.42 -19.21
CA ARG A 801 22.74 -1.59 -20.42
C ARG A 801 21.77 -0.41 -20.42
N ASP A 802 20.51 -0.67 -20.07
CA ASP A 802 19.45 0.33 -20.14
C ASP A 802 19.50 1.30 -18.94
N TYR A 803 20.10 0.85 -17.81
CA TYR A 803 20.30 1.64 -16.59
C TYR A 803 21.80 1.63 -16.18
N PRO A 804 22.64 2.44 -16.86
CA PRO A 804 24.07 2.47 -16.59
C PRO A 804 24.37 2.96 -15.17
N SER A 805 25.49 2.47 -14.63
CA SER A 805 25.94 2.84 -13.28
C SER A 805 26.27 4.33 -13.17
N ILE A 806 25.91 4.95 -12.06
CA ILE A 806 26.35 6.31 -11.70
C ILE A 806 27.69 6.33 -10.96
N THR A 807 28.17 5.18 -10.49
CA THR A 807 29.47 5.06 -9.83
C THR A 807 30.59 5.32 -10.84
N VAL A 808 31.37 6.38 -10.61
CA VAL A 808 32.56 6.73 -11.41
C VAL A 808 33.73 5.87 -10.95
N ALA A 809 33.79 4.63 -11.42
CA ALA A 809 34.89 3.70 -11.12
C ALA A 809 35.36 3.01 -12.41
N ASN A 810 36.60 3.26 -12.82
CA ASN A 810 37.22 2.58 -13.95
C ASN A 810 37.41 1.09 -13.64
N ASN A 811 37.25 0.24 -14.65
CA ASN A 811 37.40 -1.22 -14.59
C ASN A 811 36.44 -1.91 -13.61
N LEU A 812 35.15 -1.54 -13.61
CA LEU A 812 34.14 -2.18 -12.77
C LEU A 812 32.94 -2.64 -13.59
N ALA A 813 32.51 -3.88 -13.33
CA ALA A 813 31.34 -4.50 -13.93
C ALA A 813 30.51 -5.23 -12.88
N ALA A 814 29.22 -5.33 -13.15
CA ALA A 814 28.25 -5.95 -12.26
C ALA A 814 28.06 -7.41 -12.64
N TRP A 815 27.96 -8.27 -11.63
CA TRP A 815 27.40 -9.60 -11.81
C TRP A 815 25.96 -9.50 -12.33
N CYS A 816 25.70 -10.25 -13.39
CA CYS A 816 24.41 -10.36 -14.05
C CYS A 816 23.93 -11.80 -14.03
N GLN A 817 22.63 -11.98 -13.85
CA GLN A 817 21.97 -13.27 -14.00
C GLN A 817 21.69 -13.55 -15.48
N GLU A 818 21.86 -14.79 -15.93
CA GLU A 818 21.51 -15.28 -17.27
C GLU A 818 20.68 -16.57 -17.18
N ASP A 819 20.08 -17.01 -18.30
CA ASP A 819 19.22 -18.21 -18.36
C ASP A 819 19.95 -19.48 -17.90
N GLU A 820 21.28 -19.56 -18.13
CA GLU A 820 22.14 -20.68 -17.75
C GLU A 820 23.42 -20.19 -17.03
N GLY A 821 23.27 -19.42 -15.94
CA GLY A 821 24.37 -19.08 -15.03
C GLY A 821 24.52 -17.57 -14.77
N TYR A 822 25.77 -17.12 -14.62
CA TYR A 822 26.10 -15.73 -14.30
C TYR A 822 27.18 -15.18 -15.23
N SER A 823 27.09 -13.89 -15.54
CA SER A 823 28.08 -13.17 -16.33
C SER A 823 28.44 -11.83 -15.70
N VAL A 824 29.53 -11.20 -16.16
CA VAL A 824 29.97 -9.90 -15.66
C VAL A 824 29.84 -8.89 -16.79
N ASN A 825 29.09 -7.81 -16.56
CA ASN A 825 28.82 -6.80 -17.59
C ASN A 825 28.96 -5.37 -17.06
N GLY A 826 29.41 -4.47 -17.93
CA GLY A 826 29.62 -3.04 -17.60
C GLY A 826 31.01 -2.50 -17.94
N LEU A 827 31.95 -3.35 -18.36
CA LEU A 827 33.25 -2.91 -18.85
C LEU A 827 33.16 -2.40 -20.29
N THR A 828 33.98 -1.40 -20.61
CA THR A 828 34.23 -0.99 -21.99
C THR A 828 35.23 -1.92 -22.68
N LYS A 829 35.22 -1.97 -24.02
CA LYS A 829 36.20 -2.75 -24.80
C LYS A 829 37.66 -2.40 -24.49
N ALA A 830 37.93 -1.14 -24.12
CA ALA A 830 39.25 -0.69 -23.74
C ALA A 830 39.68 -1.28 -22.38
N GLU A 831 38.78 -1.30 -21.41
CA GLU A 831 39.03 -1.88 -20.09
C GLU A 831 39.20 -3.40 -20.16
N GLU A 832 38.35 -4.09 -20.93
CA GLU A 832 38.53 -5.54 -21.20
C GLU A 832 39.90 -5.82 -21.83
N SER A 833 40.32 -5.01 -22.81
CA SER A 833 41.61 -5.16 -23.47
C SER A 833 42.78 -4.95 -22.50
N ASN A 834 42.66 -4.00 -21.57
CA ASN A 834 43.67 -3.72 -20.55
C ASN A 834 43.77 -4.86 -19.53
N ILE A 835 42.63 -5.40 -19.07
CA ILE A 835 42.60 -6.57 -18.18
C ILE A 835 43.20 -7.77 -18.90
N TYR A 836 42.82 -8.01 -20.16
CA TYR A 836 43.36 -9.12 -20.95
C TYR A 836 44.87 -9.00 -21.19
N ALA A 837 45.38 -7.78 -21.45
CA ALA A 837 46.80 -7.51 -21.53
C ALA A 837 47.52 -7.83 -20.21
N SER A 838 46.92 -7.47 -19.08
CA SER A 838 47.44 -7.77 -17.73
C SER A 838 47.40 -9.26 -17.42
N LEU A 839 46.39 -10.00 -17.88
CA LEU A 839 46.33 -11.45 -17.74
C LEU A 839 47.40 -12.16 -18.58
N LYS A 840 47.68 -11.64 -19.78
CA LYS A 840 48.75 -12.15 -20.65
C LYS A 840 50.15 -11.98 -20.06
N THR A 841 50.38 -10.97 -19.20
CA THR A 841 51.67 -10.85 -18.50
C THR A 841 51.82 -11.89 -17.39
N ILE A 842 50.71 -12.38 -16.83
CA ILE A 842 50.70 -13.43 -15.79
C ILE A 842 50.94 -14.82 -16.39
N SER A 843 50.29 -15.17 -17.51
CA SER A 843 50.51 -16.45 -18.19
C SER A 843 50.16 -16.42 -19.68
N ASN A 844 50.88 -17.24 -20.45
CA ASN A 844 50.63 -17.46 -21.87
C ASN A 844 49.62 -18.60 -22.16
N LEU A 845 49.05 -19.21 -21.13
CA LEU A 845 48.03 -20.24 -21.31
C LEU A 845 46.74 -19.66 -21.92
N PRO A 846 45.93 -20.46 -22.63
CA PRO A 846 44.64 -19.99 -23.13
C PRO A 846 43.75 -19.50 -21.98
N PHE A 847 43.03 -18.40 -22.16
CA PHE A 847 42.10 -17.86 -21.16
C PHE A 847 40.79 -17.45 -21.82
N GLU A 848 39.67 -17.92 -21.29
CA GLU A 848 38.33 -17.52 -21.75
C GLU A 848 37.71 -16.55 -20.74
N PHE A 849 37.77 -15.26 -21.06
CA PHE A 849 37.34 -14.15 -20.18
C PHE A 849 35.96 -14.36 -19.53
N TYR A 850 35.02 -14.95 -20.27
CA TYR A 850 33.61 -15.07 -19.89
C TYR A 850 33.20 -16.43 -19.30
N ARG A 851 34.04 -17.47 -19.38
CA ARG A 851 33.69 -18.85 -18.94
C ARG A 851 34.43 -19.31 -17.70
N THR A 852 35.52 -18.66 -17.34
CA THR A 852 36.43 -19.14 -16.30
C THR A 852 35.92 -18.89 -14.86
N ARG A 853 34.69 -18.40 -14.66
CA ARG A 853 34.15 -18.13 -13.33
C ARG A 853 32.92 -18.93 -12.91
N ALA A 854 32.29 -19.71 -13.80
CA ALA A 854 31.13 -20.53 -13.45
C ALA A 854 31.51 -21.95 -12.96
N CYS A 855 32.78 -22.38 -13.09
CA CYS A 855 33.21 -23.77 -12.83
C CYS A 855 33.75 -24.05 -11.42
N TYR A 856 33.42 -23.25 -10.41
CA TYR A 856 34.04 -23.41 -9.08
C TYR A 856 33.47 -24.54 -8.22
N ARG A 857 32.27 -25.02 -8.57
CA ARG A 857 31.52 -26.02 -7.79
C ARG A 857 31.30 -27.35 -8.47
N ASP A 858 32.02 -27.66 -9.54
CA ASP A 858 31.93 -29.01 -10.07
C ASP A 858 32.48 -29.99 -9.02
N SER A 859 31.59 -30.57 -8.22
CA SER A 859 31.76 -31.90 -7.66
C SER A 859 32.13 -32.89 -8.78
N ASP A 860 31.79 -32.56 -10.03
CA ASP A 860 32.31 -33.14 -11.27
C ASP A 860 33.82 -32.94 -11.48
N LEU A 861 34.51 -31.95 -10.90
CA LEU A 861 35.97 -31.90 -10.90
C LEU A 861 36.50 -32.98 -9.96
N ALA A 862 36.07 -33.02 -8.71
CA ALA A 862 36.47 -34.08 -7.78
C ALA A 862 36.06 -35.49 -8.31
N GLY A 863 34.90 -35.58 -8.97
CA GLY A 863 34.30 -36.75 -9.59
C GLY A 863 34.94 -37.17 -10.92
N GLU A 864 35.32 -36.26 -11.82
CA GLU A 864 36.06 -36.52 -13.06
C GLU A 864 37.50 -36.92 -12.75
N PHE A 865 38.11 -36.27 -11.75
CA PHE A 865 39.41 -36.72 -11.20
C PHE A 865 39.31 -38.06 -10.48
N ALA A 866 38.13 -38.42 -9.96
CA ALA A 866 37.82 -39.76 -9.46
C ALA A 866 37.47 -40.76 -10.57
N LEU A 867 36.86 -40.37 -11.70
CA LEU A 867 36.57 -41.22 -12.86
C LEU A 867 37.84 -41.64 -13.59
N ILE A 868 38.87 -40.78 -13.58
CA ILE A 868 40.24 -41.17 -13.95
C ILE A 868 40.78 -42.28 -13.02
N ARG A 869 40.20 -42.52 -11.82
CA ARG A 869 40.60 -43.64 -10.95
C ARG A 869 40.15 -45.00 -11.47
N THR A 870 39.12 -45.12 -12.31
CA THR A 870 38.32 -46.37 -12.30
C THR A 870 38.07 -47.12 -13.60
N SER A 871 38.38 -46.67 -14.83
CA SER A 871 37.86 -47.45 -15.98
C SER A 871 38.70 -47.68 -17.24
N ASP A 872 39.91 -47.15 -17.47
CA ASP A 872 40.52 -47.36 -18.81
C ASP A 872 42.06 -47.48 -18.91
N PHE A 873 42.77 -47.75 -17.81
CA PHE A 873 44.24 -47.84 -17.83
C PHE A 873 44.84 -49.23 -17.51
N GLU A 874 44.02 -50.28 -17.50
CA GLU A 874 44.51 -51.66 -17.28
C GLU A 874 44.78 -52.44 -18.57
N ASN A 875 44.36 -51.96 -19.76
CA ASN A 875 44.44 -52.77 -20.99
C ASN A 875 45.23 -52.09 -22.12
N ASN A 876 46.52 -51.86 -21.91
CA ASN A 876 47.58 -51.99 -22.94
C ASN A 876 48.94 -51.62 -22.34
N ILE A 877 49.59 -52.61 -21.74
CA ILE A 877 50.90 -52.48 -21.11
C ILE A 877 51.89 -53.27 -21.96
N ASP A 878 52.45 -52.62 -22.98
CA ASP A 878 53.63 -53.14 -23.71
C ASP A 878 54.78 -52.11 -23.82
N SER A 879 54.77 -51.09 -22.95
CA SER A 879 55.99 -50.37 -22.52
C SER A 879 55.83 -49.96 -21.04
N ALA A 880 56.00 -50.95 -20.18
CA ALA A 880 55.29 -51.01 -18.90
C ALA A 880 55.86 -50.16 -17.75
N SER A 881 57.18 -49.97 -17.63
CA SER A 881 57.71 -49.56 -16.32
C SER A 881 57.73 -48.05 -16.06
N ASN A 882 57.96 -47.21 -17.08
CA ASN A 882 57.99 -45.76 -16.91
C ASN A 882 56.58 -45.13 -16.96
N ARG A 883 55.65 -45.76 -17.69
CA ARG A 883 54.27 -45.31 -17.82
C ARG A 883 53.45 -45.62 -16.57
N ALA A 884 53.59 -46.82 -16.01
CA ALA A 884 52.99 -47.17 -14.72
C ALA A 884 53.50 -46.28 -13.56
N ARG A 885 54.81 -45.96 -13.55
CA ARG A 885 55.42 -45.04 -12.57
C ARG A 885 54.90 -43.60 -12.70
N TYR A 886 54.78 -43.08 -13.91
CA TYR A 886 54.21 -41.76 -14.17
C TYR A 886 52.73 -41.71 -13.77
N LEU A 887 51.95 -42.74 -14.12
CA LEU A 887 50.53 -42.86 -13.74
C LEU A 887 50.31 -42.99 -12.24
N GLN A 888 51.24 -43.63 -11.51
CA GLN A 888 51.18 -43.75 -10.05
C GLN A 888 51.58 -42.44 -9.35
N ARG A 889 52.56 -41.70 -9.89
CA ARG A 889 52.86 -40.30 -9.48
C ARG A 889 51.66 -39.38 -9.72
N VAL A 890 50.99 -39.52 -10.87
CA VAL A 890 49.75 -38.80 -11.20
C VAL A 890 48.59 -39.22 -10.29
N ARG A 891 48.44 -40.51 -9.96
CA ARG A 891 47.44 -41.02 -8.98
C ARG A 891 47.61 -40.40 -7.59
N ASN A 892 48.85 -40.27 -7.13
CA ASN A 892 49.16 -39.62 -5.84
C ASN A 892 48.92 -38.10 -5.92
N LEU A 893 49.34 -37.43 -7.00
CA LEU A 893 48.99 -36.02 -7.27
C LEU A 893 47.46 -35.78 -7.25
N ILE A 894 46.68 -36.70 -7.84
CA ILE A 894 45.21 -36.64 -7.93
C ILE A 894 44.55 -36.91 -6.57
N ARG A 895 45.10 -37.80 -5.73
CA ARG A 895 44.54 -38.08 -4.39
C ARG A 895 44.61 -36.87 -3.45
N ASN A 896 45.64 -36.04 -3.55
CA ASN A 896 45.79 -34.83 -2.73
C ASN A 896 45.01 -33.64 -3.25
N ARG A 897 44.44 -33.75 -4.46
CA ARG A 897 43.70 -32.69 -5.15
C ARG A 897 42.39 -32.33 -4.45
N ALA A 898 41.58 -33.33 -4.09
CA ALA A 898 40.30 -33.10 -3.40
C ALA A 898 40.53 -32.40 -2.05
N PHE A 899 41.56 -32.84 -1.33
CA PHE A 899 41.92 -32.28 -0.04
C PHE A 899 42.53 -30.86 -0.12
N ALA A 900 43.43 -30.60 -1.07
CA ALA A 900 44.00 -29.27 -1.27
C ALA A 900 42.93 -28.26 -1.73
N LEU A 901 41.95 -28.71 -2.53
CA LEU A 901 40.78 -27.90 -2.90
C LEU A 901 39.91 -27.61 -1.66
N ASP A 902 39.52 -28.62 -0.88
CA ASP A 902 38.73 -28.42 0.34
C ASP A 902 39.40 -27.45 1.33
N VAL A 903 40.72 -27.59 1.53
CA VAL A 903 41.52 -26.72 2.41
C VAL A 903 41.66 -25.29 1.87
N VAL A 904 41.70 -25.12 0.55
CA VAL A 904 41.77 -23.80 -0.10
C VAL A 904 40.39 -23.12 -0.11
N HIS A 905 39.30 -23.89 -0.03
CA HIS A 905 37.92 -23.40 -0.06
C HIS A 905 37.37 -22.99 1.31
N ASP A 906 37.72 -23.67 2.41
CA ASP A 906 37.08 -23.45 3.71
C ASP A 906 37.83 -22.47 4.63
N PHE A 907 37.30 -21.26 4.75
CA PHE A 907 37.79 -20.19 5.63
C PHE A 907 37.61 -20.51 7.13
N ALA A 908 36.77 -21.48 7.51
CA ALA A 908 36.37 -21.70 8.90
C ALA A 908 37.50 -22.17 9.82
N LEU A 909 38.52 -22.82 9.24
CA LEU A 909 39.45 -23.62 10.02
C LEU A 909 40.84 -22.99 10.16
N VAL A 910 41.09 -21.74 9.76
CA VAL A 910 42.43 -21.12 9.59
C VAL A 910 43.49 -21.47 10.64
N ARG A 911 43.15 -21.69 11.91
CA ARG A 911 44.11 -22.15 12.94
C ARG A 911 44.20 -23.67 13.11
N ILE A 912 43.08 -24.40 13.02
CA ILE A 912 43.04 -25.88 13.07
C ILE A 912 43.58 -26.47 11.75
N VAL A 913 43.21 -25.89 10.62
CA VAL A 913 43.69 -26.17 9.27
C VAL A 913 45.13 -25.72 9.07
N HIS A 914 45.66 -24.71 9.76
CA HIS A 914 47.10 -24.40 9.65
C HIS A 914 47.96 -25.60 10.09
N ASP A 915 47.77 -26.06 11.33
CA ASP A 915 48.58 -27.17 11.86
C ASP A 915 48.29 -28.46 11.09
N PHE A 916 47.01 -28.72 10.80
CA PHE A 916 46.60 -29.90 10.02
C PHE A 916 47.10 -29.88 8.57
N ALA A 917 47.02 -28.75 7.84
CA ALA A 917 47.48 -28.66 6.46
C ALA A 917 49.01 -28.68 6.37
N ARG A 918 49.70 -28.07 7.34
CA ARG A 918 51.16 -28.18 7.47
C ARG A 918 51.57 -29.63 7.74
N ASP A 919 50.90 -30.30 8.68
CA ASP A 919 51.22 -31.68 9.05
C ASP A 919 50.83 -32.66 7.93
N PHE A 920 49.74 -32.40 7.21
CA PHE A 920 49.39 -33.10 5.97
C PHE A 920 50.44 -32.91 4.87
N ALA A 921 50.95 -31.69 4.67
CA ALA A 921 52.03 -31.45 3.69
C ALA A 921 53.28 -32.26 4.06
N ARG A 922 53.60 -32.38 5.35
CA ARG A 922 54.72 -33.19 5.87
C ARG A 922 54.46 -34.68 5.67
N ASP A 923 53.26 -35.17 5.98
CA ASP A 923 52.85 -36.55 5.74
C ASP A 923 52.93 -36.90 4.26
N PHE A 924 52.42 -36.00 3.40
CA PHE A 924 52.43 -36.20 1.96
C PHE A 924 53.85 -36.19 1.38
N ALA A 925 54.72 -35.28 1.83
CA ALA A 925 56.12 -35.28 1.44
C ALA A 925 56.83 -36.59 1.85
N ARG A 926 56.52 -37.13 3.04
CA ARG A 926 57.04 -38.43 3.48
C ARG A 926 56.55 -39.59 2.62
N ASP A 927 55.27 -39.64 2.30
CA ASP A 927 54.71 -40.68 1.43
C ASP A 927 55.29 -40.62 0.01
N PHE A 928 55.53 -39.40 -0.49
CA PHE A 928 56.21 -39.19 -1.76
C PHE A 928 57.65 -39.70 -1.73
N ALA A 929 58.41 -39.42 -0.67
CA ALA A 929 59.77 -39.92 -0.49
C ALA A 929 59.83 -41.46 -0.42
N ARG A 930 58.94 -42.09 0.35
CA ARG A 930 58.81 -43.56 0.42
C ARG A 930 58.49 -44.18 -0.93
N ALA A 931 57.66 -43.51 -1.75
CA ALA A 931 57.34 -43.97 -3.09
C ALA A 931 58.54 -43.87 -4.05
N ILE A 932 59.38 -42.86 -3.89
CA ILE A 932 60.63 -42.72 -4.66
C ILE A 932 61.64 -43.80 -4.26
N LEU A 933 61.85 -44.03 -2.96
CA LEU A 933 62.83 -45.00 -2.45
C LEU A 933 62.47 -46.46 -2.77
N ARG A 934 61.20 -46.74 -3.12
CA ARG A 934 60.75 -48.05 -3.62
C ARG A 934 61.06 -48.29 -5.10
N VAL A 935 61.52 -47.27 -5.83
CA VAL A 935 62.02 -47.40 -7.20
C VAL A 935 63.49 -47.82 -7.13
N ASP A 936 63.89 -48.77 -7.96
CA ASP A 936 65.26 -49.29 -8.02
C ASP A 936 66.30 -48.15 -8.03
N VAL A 937 67.21 -48.16 -7.05
CA VAL A 937 68.13 -47.03 -6.72
C VAL A 937 69.02 -46.66 -7.92
N HIS A 938 69.24 -47.59 -8.85
CA HIS A 938 70.03 -47.39 -10.06
C HIS A 938 69.38 -46.51 -11.14
N VAL A 939 68.14 -46.03 -10.94
CA VAL A 939 67.39 -45.20 -11.90
C VAL A 939 67.15 -43.78 -11.37
N LEU A 940 67.55 -43.47 -10.13
CA LEU A 940 67.40 -42.16 -9.51
C LEU A 940 68.73 -41.39 -9.57
N ASP A 941 68.68 -40.11 -9.91
CA ASP A 941 69.85 -39.24 -9.78
C ASP A 941 70.17 -38.99 -8.29
N HIS A 942 71.44 -38.73 -7.95
CA HIS A 942 71.89 -38.51 -6.57
C HIS A 942 71.04 -37.45 -5.83
N LEU A 943 70.62 -36.41 -6.54
CA LEU A 943 69.80 -35.32 -6.00
C LEU A 943 68.38 -35.78 -5.60
N ASP A 944 67.76 -36.68 -6.38
CA ASP A 944 66.42 -37.22 -6.08
C ASP A 944 66.45 -38.09 -4.81
N TYR A 945 67.55 -38.82 -4.60
CA TYR A 945 67.78 -39.63 -3.40
C TYR A 945 67.98 -38.77 -2.15
N ASP A 946 68.81 -37.71 -2.23
CA ASP A 946 69.09 -36.82 -1.09
C ASP A 946 67.85 -36.03 -0.66
N ILE A 947 67.02 -35.58 -1.61
CA ILE A 947 65.73 -34.93 -1.32
C ILE A 947 64.80 -35.90 -0.57
N SER A 948 64.69 -37.13 -1.06
CA SER A 948 63.81 -38.16 -0.48
C SER A 948 64.25 -38.51 0.95
N ARG A 949 65.55 -38.69 1.16
CA ARG A 949 66.13 -38.96 2.48
C ARG A 949 65.88 -37.81 3.46
N ALA A 950 66.09 -36.56 3.04
CA ALA A 950 65.85 -35.39 3.88
C ALA A 950 64.37 -35.27 4.31
N MET A 951 63.42 -35.65 3.44
CA MET A 951 61.99 -35.69 3.78
C MET A 951 61.65 -36.80 4.78
N GLU A 952 62.25 -37.99 4.67
CA GLU A 952 62.06 -39.09 5.64
C GLU A 952 62.63 -38.76 7.03
N GLU A 953 63.77 -38.06 7.07
CA GLU A 953 64.41 -37.59 8.30
C GLU A 953 63.69 -36.37 8.93
N ASN A 954 62.53 -35.95 8.39
CA ASN A 954 61.78 -34.73 8.76
C ASN A 954 62.58 -33.42 8.65
N ASN A 955 63.68 -33.40 7.90
CA ASN A 955 64.46 -32.20 7.65
C ASN A 955 63.92 -31.45 6.41
N PHE A 956 62.69 -30.94 6.53
CA PHE A 956 61.98 -30.28 5.43
C PHE A 956 62.68 -29.00 4.94
N GLN A 957 63.49 -28.34 5.76
CA GLN A 957 64.30 -27.19 5.33
C GLN A 957 65.45 -27.60 4.42
N ALA A 958 66.18 -28.67 4.76
CA ALA A 958 67.21 -29.22 3.88
C ALA A 958 66.61 -29.74 2.57
N ALA A 959 65.50 -30.48 2.65
CA ALA A 959 64.77 -30.94 1.46
C ALA A 959 64.34 -29.76 0.57
N LYS A 960 63.94 -28.62 1.16
CA LYS A 960 63.53 -27.42 0.44
C LYS A 960 64.69 -26.79 -0.31
N GLN A 961 65.87 -26.69 0.31
CA GLN A 961 67.09 -26.20 -0.34
C GLN A 961 67.53 -27.09 -1.50
N LEU A 962 67.46 -28.42 -1.32
CA LEU A 962 67.79 -29.38 -2.38
C LEU A 962 66.77 -29.34 -3.54
N ALA A 963 65.47 -29.22 -3.24
CA ALA A 963 64.44 -29.04 -4.27
C ALA A 963 64.60 -27.70 -5.03
N GLN A 964 65.17 -26.68 -4.38
CA GLN A 964 65.55 -25.43 -5.05
C GLN A 964 66.75 -25.61 -5.98
N ALA A 965 67.75 -26.39 -5.58
CA ALA A 965 68.88 -26.73 -6.46
C ALA A 965 68.43 -27.51 -7.70
N MET A 966 67.46 -28.43 -7.55
CA MET A 966 66.87 -29.21 -8.65
C MET A 966 66.20 -28.34 -9.73
N GLN A 967 65.79 -27.11 -9.40
CA GLN A 967 65.22 -26.17 -10.38
C GLN A 967 66.26 -25.61 -11.36
N ASN A 968 67.55 -25.77 -11.06
CA ASN A 968 68.64 -25.31 -11.92
C ASN A 968 69.23 -26.45 -12.78
N GLU A 969 68.67 -27.66 -12.71
CA GLU A 969 69.08 -28.79 -13.53
C GLU A 969 68.77 -28.59 -15.01
N SER A 970 69.60 -29.15 -15.89
CA SER A 970 69.45 -28.99 -17.35
C SER A 970 68.25 -29.77 -17.93
N ASN A 971 67.72 -30.75 -17.20
CA ASN A 971 66.60 -31.58 -17.63
C ASN A 971 65.24 -30.90 -17.32
N PRO A 972 64.42 -30.56 -18.33
CA PRO A 972 63.16 -29.85 -18.13
C PRO A 972 62.12 -30.62 -17.29
N ALA A 973 62.19 -31.95 -17.23
CA ALA A 973 61.29 -32.74 -16.39
C ALA A 973 61.69 -32.65 -14.90
N GLN A 974 63.00 -32.66 -14.61
CA GLN A 974 63.52 -32.54 -13.25
C GLN A 974 63.36 -31.11 -12.72
N GLN A 975 63.63 -30.10 -13.54
CA GLN A 975 63.39 -28.70 -13.19
C GLN A 975 61.91 -28.47 -12.79
N ARG A 976 60.96 -29.01 -13.57
CA ARG A 976 59.52 -28.91 -13.27
C ARG A 976 59.15 -29.62 -11.97
N LEU A 977 59.70 -30.81 -11.73
CA LEU A 977 59.47 -31.58 -10.51
C LEU A 977 60.06 -30.88 -9.28
N GLY A 978 61.28 -30.36 -9.38
CA GLY A 978 61.95 -29.58 -8.32
C GLY A 978 61.16 -28.32 -7.95
N ALA A 979 60.60 -27.62 -8.93
CA ALA A 979 59.73 -26.46 -8.68
C ALA A 979 58.44 -26.84 -7.94
N LEU A 980 57.82 -27.97 -8.28
CA LEU A 980 56.62 -28.46 -7.61
C LEU A 980 56.91 -28.91 -6.18
N LEU A 981 58.01 -29.66 -5.97
CA LEU A 981 58.44 -30.14 -4.65
C LEU A 981 58.83 -28.99 -3.73
N TYR A 982 59.53 -27.98 -4.25
CA TYR A 982 59.85 -26.77 -3.50
C TYR A 982 58.58 -26.10 -2.96
N ARG A 983 57.52 -25.96 -3.78
CA ARG A 983 56.25 -25.36 -3.34
C ARG A 983 55.54 -26.21 -2.28
N LEU A 984 55.56 -27.54 -2.40
CA LEU A 984 55.03 -28.44 -1.36
C LEU A 984 55.77 -28.26 -0.03
N LEU A 985 57.10 -28.14 -0.09
CA LEU A 985 57.94 -27.96 1.09
C LEU A 985 57.79 -26.57 1.70
N VAL A 986 57.44 -25.54 0.92
CA VAL A 986 57.01 -24.24 1.45
C VAL A 986 55.73 -24.40 2.28
N CYS A 987 54.78 -25.24 1.86
CA CYS A 987 53.59 -25.54 2.65
C CYS A 987 53.95 -26.26 3.97
N ALA A 988 54.85 -27.24 3.92
CA ALA A 988 55.31 -28.00 5.09
C ALA A 988 56.15 -27.17 6.10
N THR A 989 56.64 -26.01 5.67
CA THR A 989 57.51 -25.11 6.45
C THR A 989 56.86 -23.76 6.78
N ALA A 990 55.59 -23.55 6.41
CA ALA A 990 54.85 -22.33 6.73
C ALA A 990 54.71 -22.13 8.25
N THR A 991 54.86 -20.88 8.70
CA THR A 991 54.86 -20.53 10.13
C THR A 991 53.61 -19.79 10.58
N THR A 992 52.93 -19.12 9.65
CA THR A 992 51.66 -18.44 9.89
C THR A 992 50.54 -19.02 9.03
N ALA A 993 49.28 -18.85 9.46
CA ALA A 993 48.14 -19.33 8.69
C ALA A 993 47.98 -18.63 7.32
N LEU A 994 48.33 -17.34 7.24
CA LEU A 994 48.36 -16.59 5.98
C LEU A 994 49.46 -17.13 5.03
N GLU A 995 50.67 -17.38 5.55
CA GLU A 995 51.75 -18.00 4.79
C GLU A 995 51.36 -19.38 4.27
N ALA A 996 50.71 -20.20 5.11
CA ALA A 996 50.24 -21.53 4.70
C ALA A 996 49.18 -21.43 3.59
N ARG A 997 48.21 -20.53 3.72
CA ARG A 997 47.18 -20.28 2.69
C ARG A 997 47.80 -19.88 1.36
N GLN A 998 48.71 -18.90 1.38
CA GLN A 998 49.41 -18.44 0.18
C GLN A 998 50.31 -19.54 -0.42
N ALA A 999 50.99 -20.32 0.43
CA ALA A 999 51.82 -21.43 0.01
C ALA A 999 51.01 -22.51 -0.72
N TRP A 1000 49.86 -22.90 -0.16
CA TRP A 1000 48.96 -23.89 -0.76
C TRP A 1000 48.33 -23.41 -2.07
N ARG A 1001 47.95 -22.13 -2.18
CA ARG A 1001 47.52 -21.52 -3.45
C ARG A 1001 48.62 -21.59 -4.51
N LYS A 1002 49.84 -21.19 -4.15
CA LYS A 1002 51.02 -21.23 -5.03
C LYS A 1002 51.41 -22.67 -5.44
N TYR A 1003 51.30 -23.63 -4.53
CA TYR A 1003 51.51 -25.05 -4.83
C TYR A 1003 50.45 -25.58 -5.80
N THR A 1004 49.18 -25.32 -5.54
CA THR A 1004 48.06 -25.79 -6.36
C THR A 1004 48.09 -25.18 -7.76
N ALA A 1005 48.48 -23.91 -7.88
CA ALA A 1005 48.64 -23.24 -9.17
C ALA A 1005 49.77 -23.90 -9.97
N LYS A 1006 50.90 -24.19 -9.30
CA LYS A 1006 52.04 -24.86 -9.95
C LYS A 1006 51.73 -26.30 -10.33
N LEU A 1007 50.91 -26.97 -9.52
CA LEU A 1007 50.38 -28.30 -9.80
C LEU A 1007 49.46 -28.29 -11.03
N ALA A 1008 48.54 -27.33 -11.13
CA ALA A 1008 47.66 -27.18 -12.27
C ALA A 1008 48.44 -26.91 -13.57
N ASP A 1009 49.45 -26.03 -13.52
CA ASP A 1009 50.41 -25.79 -14.61
C ASP A 1009 51.13 -27.08 -15.03
N PHE A 1010 51.68 -27.81 -14.06
CA PHE A 1010 52.36 -29.09 -14.29
C PHE A 1010 51.45 -30.12 -14.99
N ILE A 1011 50.20 -30.25 -14.52
CA ILE A 1011 49.22 -31.20 -15.07
C ILE A 1011 48.78 -30.76 -16.47
N TRP A 1012 48.52 -29.47 -16.69
CA TRP A 1012 48.13 -28.93 -18.00
C TRP A 1012 49.16 -29.21 -19.08
N ILE A 1013 50.45 -29.01 -18.78
CA ILE A 1013 51.53 -29.33 -19.72
C ILE A 1013 51.57 -30.84 -20.00
N GLY A 1014 51.34 -31.68 -18.97
CA GLY A 1014 51.22 -33.13 -19.14
C GLY A 1014 50.11 -33.54 -20.11
N TYR A 1015 48.94 -32.89 -20.06
CA TYR A 1015 47.87 -33.09 -21.04
C TYR A 1015 48.30 -32.73 -22.47
N ASN A 1016 49.00 -31.61 -22.67
CA ASN A 1016 49.51 -31.21 -23.99
C ASN A 1016 50.54 -32.21 -24.56
N GLU A 1017 51.33 -32.86 -23.71
CA GLU A 1017 52.29 -33.89 -24.11
C GLU A 1017 51.58 -35.23 -24.44
N LEU A 1018 50.45 -35.54 -23.78
CA LEU A 1018 49.63 -36.74 -24.01
C LEU A 1018 48.73 -36.64 -25.25
N GLU A 1019 48.17 -35.47 -25.54
CA GLU A 1019 47.34 -35.20 -26.72
C GLU A 1019 48.12 -35.40 -28.03
N LYS A 1020 49.43 -35.15 -28.01
CA LYS A 1020 50.34 -35.48 -29.13
C LYS A 1020 50.48 -36.99 -29.40
N LYS A 1021 49.99 -37.85 -28.51
CA LYS A 1021 50.19 -39.31 -28.54
C LYS A 1021 48.88 -40.13 -28.58
N ILE A 1022 47.72 -39.55 -28.28
CA ILE A 1022 46.44 -40.29 -28.17
C ILE A 1022 45.26 -39.41 -28.64
N THR A 1023 44.42 -39.94 -29.54
CA THR A 1023 43.20 -39.31 -30.08
C THR A 1023 41.93 -39.82 -29.36
N LYS A 1024 41.60 -39.30 -28.17
CA LYS A 1024 40.30 -39.56 -27.50
C LYS A 1024 39.63 -38.23 -27.13
N SER A 1025 38.34 -38.07 -27.47
CA SER A 1025 37.56 -36.85 -27.21
C SER A 1025 37.19 -36.62 -25.74
N ASP A 1026 37.28 -37.66 -24.90
CA ASP A 1026 36.82 -37.62 -23.51
C ASP A 1026 37.71 -36.78 -22.56
N TYR A 1027 38.92 -36.39 -22.98
CA TYR A 1027 39.84 -35.59 -22.15
C TYR A 1027 39.57 -34.07 -22.17
N GLY A 1028 38.69 -33.59 -23.06
CA GLY A 1028 38.46 -32.16 -23.27
C GLY A 1028 37.91 -31.43 -22.03
N LYS A 1029 36.97 -32.06 -21.32
CA LYS A 1029 36.32 -31.47 -20.13
C LYS A 1029 37.27 -31.33 -18.94
N SER A 1030 37.96 -32.42 -18.57
CA SER A 1030 38.90 -32.40 -17.45
C SER A 1030 40.11 -31.48 -17.69
N ARG A 1031 40.54 -31.36 -18.95
CA ARG A 1031 41.58 -30.40 -19.36
C ARG A 1031 41.12 -28.96 -19.14
N GLN A 1032 39.95 -28.60 -19.65
CA GLN A 1032 39.39 -27.25 -19.48
C GLN A 1032 39.23 -26.90 -17.99
N ALA A 1033 38.79 -27.86 -17.18
CA ALA A 1033 38.58 -27.64 -15.76
C ALA A 1033 39.90 -27.38 -14.98
N ILE A 1034 41.03 -27.99 -15.39
CA ILE A 1034 42.36 -27.66 -14.84
C ILE A 1034 42.82 -26.26 -15.24
N LEU A 1035 42.55 -25.85 -16.47
CA LEU A 1035 42.87 -24.50 -16.94
C LEU A 1035 42.09 -23.45 -16.16
N ASN A 1036 40.82 -23.71 -15.89
CA ASN A 1036 39.97 -22.83 -15.10
C ASN A 1036 40.51 -22.68 -13.67
N LEU A 1037 40.88 -23.80 -13.02
CA LEU A 1037 41.48 -23.79 -11.68
C LEU A 1037 42.82 -23.02 -11.66
N TYR A 1038 43.67 -23.22 -12.65
CA TYR A 1038 44.93 -22.50 -12.79
C TYR A 1038 44.70 -20.99 -12.84
N TRP A 1039 43.80 -20.54 -13.71
CA TRP A 1039 43.54 -19.12 -13.90
C TRP A 1039 42.89 -18.47 -12.68
N TRP A 1040 41.99 -19.15 -12.00
CA TRP A 1040 41.45 -18.64 -10.74
C TRP A 1040 42.54 -18.39 -9.70
N LEU A 1041 43.41 -19.37 -9.47
CA LEU A 1041 44.52 -19.21 -8.52
C LEU A 1041 45.45 -18.05 -8.91
N GLN A 1042 45.79 -17.94 -10.21
CA GLN A 1042 46.63 -16.85 -10.70
C GLN A 1042 45.98 -15.47 -10.52
N ILE A 1043 44.69 -15.36 -10.81
CA ILE A 1043 43.93 -14.11 -10.65
C ILE A 1043 43.84 -13.72 -9.17
N VAL A 1044 43.55 -14.68 -8.27
CA VAL A 1044 43.49 -14.42 -6.83
C VAL A 1044 44.85 -13.96 -6.30
N MET A 1045 45.94 -14.65 -6.65
CA MET A 1045 47.29 -14.25 -6.23
C MET A 1045 47.70 -12.89 -6.78
N ALA A 1046 47.43 -12.62 -8.07
CA ALA A 1046 47.74 -11.33 -8.69
C ALA A 1046 46.95 -10.18 -8.04
N ARG A 1047 45.73 -10.43 -7.55
CA ARG A 1047 44.93 -9.47 -6.79
C ARG A 1047 45.50 -9.22 -5.40
N GLU A 1048 45.87 -10.27 -4.68
CA GLU A 1048 46.54 -10.15 -3.36
C GLU A 1048 47.85 -9.35 -3.46
N GLU A 1049 48.61 -9.53 -4.55
CA GLU A 1049 49.87 -8.84 -4.80
C GLU A 1049 49.70 -7.44 -5.43
N GLY A 1050 48.45 -6.99 -5.65
CA GLY A 1050 48.13 -5.68 -6.24
C GLY A 1050 48.49 -5.52 -7.72
N GLN A 1051 48.83 -6.62 -8.41
CA GLN A 1051 49.23 -6.64 -9.81
C GLN A 1051 48.04 -6.61 -10.78
N LEU A 1052 46.86 -7.01 -10.30
CA LEU A 1052 45.64 -7.08 -11.09
C LEU A 1052 44.46 -6.53 -10.27
N PRO A 1053 43.73 -5.50 -10.74
CA PRO A 1053 42.55 -5.01 -10.04
C PRO A 1053 41.44 -6.07 -10.08
N ALA A 1054 40.57 -6.08 -9.08
CA ALA A 1054 39.30 -6.77 -9.17
C ALA A 1054 38.29 -5.88 -9.92
N TRP A 1055 37.43 -6.49 -10.73
CA TRP A 1055 36.47 -5.78 -11.58
C TRP A 1055 35.03 -6.27 -11.42
N GLU A 1056 34.78 -7.32 -10.63
CA GLU A 1056 33.44 -7.89 -10.44
C GLU A 1056 32.80 -7.34 -9.16
N GLY A 1057 31.76 -6.54 -9.30
CA GLY A 1057 31.02 -5.96 -8.19
C GLY A 1057 29.55 -6.37 -8.18
N ILE A 1058 28.84 -5.94 -7.14
CA ILE A 1058 27.42 -6.23 -6.94
C ILE A 1058 26.60 -4.98 -7.22
N ARG A 1059 25.62 -5.11 -8.12
CA ARG A 1059 24.45 -4.24 -8.20
C ARG A 1059 23.23 -5.10 -7.90
N ILE A 1060 22.22 -4.51 -7.30
CA ILE A 1060 21.00 -5.22 -6.94
C ILE A 1060 19.83 -4.73 -7.77
N VAL A 1061 18.98 -5.66 -8.18
CA VAL A 1061 17.63 -5.40 -8.62
C VAL A 1061 16.72 -5.88 -7.52
N ARG A 1062 15.86 -4.97 -7.07
CA ARG A 1062 14.73 -5.29 -6.23
C ARG A 1062 13.58 -5.65 -7.14
N GLU A 1063 13.26 -6.94 -7.17
CA GLU A 1063 12.05 -7.45 -7.78
C GLU A 1063 10.97 -7.64 -6.74
N ARG A 1064 9.75 -7.46 -7.21
CA ARG A 1064 8.55 -7.82 -6.48
C ARG A 1064 7.94 -8.96 -7.27
N GLU A 1065 7.96 -10.15 -6.70
CA GLU A 1065 7.51 -11.35 -7.41
C GLU A 1065 6.10 -11.14 -7.98
N LEU A 1066 6.01 -11.21 -9.31
CA LEU A 1066 4.77 -11.46 -10.03
C LEU A 1066 4.48 -12.95 -9.88
N LEU A 1067 3.64 -13.35 -8.93
CA LEU A 1067 3.12 -14.71 -8.98
C LEU A 1067 1.99 -14.79 -10.01
N CYS A 1068 2.24 -15.68 -10.98
CA CYS A 1068 1.41 -16.12 -12.10
C CYS A 1068 -0.02 -16.52 -11.72
#